data_AF-A0A178MRG8-F1
#
_entry.id   AF-A0A178MRG8-F1
#
_cell.length_a   1.000
_cell.length_b   1.000
_cell.length_c   1.000
_cell.angle_alpha   90.00
_cell.angle_beta   90.00
_cell.angle_gamma   90.00
#
_symmetry.space_group_name_H-M   'P 1'
#
loop_
_entity.id
_entity.type
_entity.pdbx_description
1 polymer ?
#
loop_
_entity_poly.entity_id
_entity_poly.type
_entity_poly.pdbx_seq_one_letter_code
_entity_poly.pdbx_strand_id
1 'polypeptide(L)'
;MSEDHLAGFGAGNAGFGSFELAAAEAARATGDLVTALHWYDSVLALDAGHVEAQVGRCGVLRIMGKTREAMTELARILAVHPKNLPARLELALTLQRMGRSDEARTTYAMLVREPNAPSEAWHGLALVLLAEGKEQAAETALRRSLALAPNRIEGRQQLADLIARRQDLVTAADLYHDILAIAPDSAAAHAGLGQALIGMGRMDEARDQLERALALESENSTAHLGRARMNLLEGNLAAAWDDMEWRWRQSPRPRPQAPGEPWGGNHEVTGRTILLWSEQGIDDTLQMLRYAQIFAAKGAQVVLALPEPLVPLGKGVAGVARTLASGKPLPPDLQVDYSVSLADLPRLFGTTLTSIPPAPYIEAPAGHRPRVSAPPGAVLKVGLAWAGPRAAWAVPFPQMMTLMGHPGIAMFGLQLGTRAEDAHRLAHPTLVHDLSPSIGNYADMAGRIAEMDLIITVDGNVAHLAGAMGKPVWVMLPYAPDWRWMLHRDDSPWYPTARLFRQERAGDWTGIITHLMVALDERVGAEHQRRQAEARGQMGPKAATRAFLSTHLKAGDLFVDIGAGDGTHSLDAACHPAGDIRVLAIDAKPSDAAIFSDTVDLSGLSDQIEVMCQVVGGGQGPALVAGRPRAGRTVFALPQWVRSDKRSTTVDALIADRSDLIAARLIVRIGAAGSVDDIVSGMSGSLASGSIAILVFENREGIAAPQVLADFGYQLFCFPSEIAAGRLVPFDGRPGIVLALAAGQKPATEYGDANDPTSPAAMSRASAQAAELAGWGVNELNAGRPNAAGEMFAKALAQDPGNVEANANLGGLLRRIGRAEAAAACWRRALKAGGGPVIRANLANVLREMGHAATAEAMFLKVLADDPANPRTLYAFAMLLREQGRAKESLATLERVAAADSSLLKPHDLAVGLLKAGNLARGMAEMVNRRPVPLPQHTAPEWDGSRLEARTILVRDEGDAIDTIQLARYLPMVAREGGLVTVECVPELARLLSGVAGVEQVVPRGEPLPAVDCAVRLLDVPRLLGTTSRTTPIRDVPYLRLPDDVPAFRFPDDGRLRVGVAWSGRPNSRQVPLSALLRLAADPTVNLISLQRPPEADQLVQSGYRTFFEDMGSRCADLAESAGIIAGLDLVLAGDTAEAHIAGALGKTVWVMLPLGNDWRWVDGRDDSVWYPTMRVFRQSQDGTWDRAIQRVSEALAAMAAGKLGRRS
;
A
#
# COMPACT_ATOMS: atom_id res chain seq x y z
N MET A 1 22.80 55.51 32.11
CA MET A 1 23.15 56.94 31.92
C MET A 1 21.98 57.79 32.40
N SER A 2 22.30 58.90 33.04
CA SER A 2 21.46 59.79 33.88
C SER A 2 20.47 60.72 33.14
N GLU A 3 19.30 60.87 33.76
CA GLU A 3 18.45 62.05 34.04
C GLU A 3 18.16 63.26 33.12
N ASP A 4 18.81 63.56 31.98
CA ASP A 4 18.66 64.94 31.41
C ASP A 4 18.04 65.11 29.99
N HIS A 5 17.07 64.30 29.58
CA HIS A 5 16.34 64.54 28.30
C HIS A 5 14.81 64.50 28.36
N LEU A 6 14.22 64.86 29.50
CA LEU A 6 12.78 65.09 29.66
C LEU A 6 12.49 66.55 30.02
N ALA A 7 12.58 67.46 29.06
CA ALA A 7 11.92 68.76 29.17
C ALA A 7 11.64 69.34 27.79
N GLY A 8 10.41 69.13 27.29
CA GLY A 8 9.96 69.88 26.12
C GLY A 8 8.73 69.35 25.38
N PHE A 9 7.62 69.04 26.06
CA PHE A 9 6.28 69.25 25.49
C PHE A 9 5.25 69.39 26.62
N GLY A 10 4.70 70.60 26.74
CA GLY A 10 3.64 70.93 27.68
C GLY A 10 2.27 70.44 27.21
N ALA A 11 1.67 69.63 28.07
CA ALA A 11 0.27 69.62 28.53
C ALA A 11 -0.87 69.79 27.52
N GLY A 12 -1.62 68.70 27.35
CA GLY A 12 -3.01 68.69 26.88
C GLY A 12 -3.62 67.30 26.94
N ASN A 13 -4.07 66.86 28.13
CA ASN A 13 -4.95 65.70 28.38
C ASN A 13 -4.42 64.26 28.14
N ALA A 14 -3.14 63.99 28.38
CA ALA A 14 -2.60 62.63 28.43
C ALA A 14 -2.32 62.16 29.87
N GLY A 15 -3.04 61.11 30.31
CA GLY A 15 -2.46 59.98 31.06
C GLY A 15 -2.53 59.96 32.59
N PHE A 16 -3.72 59.88 33.20
CA PHE A 16 -3.82 59.18 34.49
C PHE A 16 -3.68 57.66 34.24
N GLY A 17 -2.74 56.97 34.91
CA GLY A 17 -2.57 55.50 34.82
C GLY A 17 -1.62 54.97 33.74
N SER A 18 -0.98 55.82 32.93
CA SER A 18 -0.13 55.39 31.81
C SER A 18 1.18 54.71 32.22
N PHE A 19 1.77 55.13 33.35
CA PHE A 19 2.95 54.50 33.92
C PHE A 19 2.61 53.15 34.55
N GLU A 20 1.53 53.11 35.33
CA GLU A 20 1.05 51.92 36.03
C GLU A 20 0.65 50.82 35.05
N LEU A 21 0.00 51.17 33.94
CA LEU A 21 -0.33 50.22 32.87
C LEU A 21 0.93 49.68 32.19
N ALA A 22 1.91 50.54 31.89
CA ALA A 22 3.19 50.09 31.32
C ALA A 22 3.98 49.20 32.28
N ALA A 23 3.96 49.50 33.58
CA ALA A 23 4.55 48.67 34.63
C ALA A 23 3.83 47.31 34.75
N ALA A 24 2.49 47.29 34.61
CA ALA A 24 1.71 46.05 34.59
C ALA A 24 2.10 45.14 33.41
N GLU A 25 2.18 45.70 32.20
CA GLU A 25 2.58 44.94 31.00
C GLU A 25 4.03 44.45 31.08
N ALA A 26 4.96 45.27 31.60
CA ALA A 26 6.35 44.88 31.80
C ALA A 26 6.49 43.73 32.83
N ALA A 27 5.78 43.81 33.96
CA ALA A 27 5.74 42.75 34.96
C ALA A 27 5.11 41.46 34.39
N ARG A 28 4.05 41.59 33.59
CA ARG A 28 3.42 40.45 32.90
C ARG A 28 4.38 39.79 31.92
N ALA A 29 5.14 40.57 31.14
CA ALA A 29 6.10 40.08 30.16
C ALA A 29 7.28 39.32 30.78
N THR A 30 7.70 39.71 31.98
CA THR A 30 8.78 39.04 32.75
C THR A 30 8.29 37.84 33.57
N GLY A 31 6.99 37.59 33.59
CA GLY A 31 6.37 36.50 34.36
C GLY A 31 6.15 36.81 35.84
N ASP A 32 6.39 38.05 36.30
CA ASP A 32 6.03 38.49 37.65
C ASP A 32 4.53 38.80 37.72
N LEU A 33 3.74 37.73 37.81
CA LEU A 33 2.27 37.79 37.79
C LEU A 33 1.70 38.52 39.00
N VAL A 34 2.38 38.51 40.14
CA VAL A 34 1.90 39.16 41.37
C VAL A 34 2.03 40.67 41.23
N THR A 35 3.19 41.14 40.78
CA THR A 35 3.42 42.56 40.52
C THR A 35 2.56 43.08 39.37
N ALA A 36 2.38 42.29 38.31
CA ALA A 36 1.47 42.63 37.21
C ALA A 36 0.03 42.83 37.71
N LEU A 37 -0.47 41.91 38.54
CA LEU A 37 -1.81 42.01 39.10
C LEU A 37 -1.98 43.26 39.98
N HIS A 38 -0.99 43.57 40.82
CA HIS A 38 -0.98 44.77 41.66
C HIS A 38 -1.07 46.07 40.84
N TRP A 39 -0.31 46.17 39.76
CA TRP A 39 -0.35 47.35 38.89
C TRP A 39 -1.66 47.45 38.11
N TYR A 40 -2.21 46.35 37.59
CA TYR A 40 -3.55 46.39 36.97
C TYR A 40 -4.62 46.81 37.98
N ASP A 41 -4.60 46.29 39.21
CA ASP A 41 -5.54 46.69 40.28
C ASP A 41 -5.39 48.18 40.63
N SER A 42 -4.17 48.71 40.58
CA SER A 42 -3.89 50.14 40.80
C SER A 42 -4.47 51.02 39.70
N VAL A 43 -4.35 50.62 38.42
CA VAL A 43 -5.02 51.29 37.31
C VAL A 43 -6.55 51.27 37.49
N LEU A 44 -7.11 50.13 37.89
CA LEU A 44 -8.56 49.97 38.08
C LEU A 44 -9.11 50.68 39.32
N ALA A 45 -8.27 50.95 40.33
CA ALA A 45 -8.63 51.78 41.48
C ALA A 45 -8.74 53.26 41.10
N LEU A 46 -7.94 53.71 40.11
CA LEU A 46 -7.99 55.06 39.57
C LEU A 46 -9.12 55.22 38.53
N ASP A 47 -9.31 54.23 37.66
CA ASP A 47 -10.39 54.16 36.68
C ASP A 47 -10.95 52.74 36.57
N ALA A 48 -12.07 52.50 37.26
CA ALA A 48 -12.76 51.21 37.23
C ALA A 48 -13.29 50.83 35.84
N GLY A 49 -13.42 51.78 34.91
CA GLY A 49 -13.87 51.59 33.53
C GLY A 49 -12.75 51.32 32.52
N HIS A 50 -11.49 51.28 32.95
CA HIS A 50 -10.33 51.13 32.05
C HIS A 50 -10.25 49.72 31.43
N VAL A 51 -10.93 49.51 30.30
CA VAL A 51 -11.11 48.18 29.67
C VAL A 51 -9.80 47.44 29.41
N GLU A 52 -8.75 48.12 28.96
CA GLU A 52 -7.44 47.48 28.70
C GLU A 52 -6.82 46.87 29.96
N ALA A 53 -6.86 47.59 31.10
CA ALA A 53 -6.39 47.08 32.38
C ALA A 53 -7.28 45.95 32.90
N GLN A 54 -8.60 46.02 32.71
CA GLN A 54 -9.52 44.93 33.05
C GLN A 54 -9.18 43.65 32.25
N VAL A 55 -8.91 43.78 30.95
CA VAL A 55 -8.53 42.64 30.09
C VAL A 55 -7.14 42.10 30.45
N GLY A 56 -6.16 42.97 30.69
CA GLY A 56 -4.81 42.58 31.13
C GLY A 56 -4.82 41.82 32.45
N ARG A 57 -5.61 42.30 33.42
CA ARG A 57 -5.90 41.61 34.69
C ARG A 57 -6.49 40.22 34.49
N CYS A 58 -7.49 40.08 33.62
CA CYS A 58 -8.06 38.77 33.28
C CYS A 58 -7.00 37.81 32.72
N GLY A 59 -6.09 38.32 31.88
CA GLY A 59 -4.97 37.55 31.34
C GLY A 59 -4.03 37.03 32.44
N VAL A 60 -3.69 37.86 33.42
CA VAL A 60 -2.88 37.45 34.59
C VAL A 60 -3.61 36.40 35.43
N LEU A 61 -4.89 36.62 35.74
CA LEU A 61 -5.71 35.66 36.49
C LEU A 61 -5.77 34.29 35.80
N ARG A 62 -5.88 34.26 34.46
CA ARG A 62 -5.83 33.02 33.67
C ARG A 62 -4.49 32.28 33.82
N ILE A 63 -3.36 33.00 33.73
CA ILE A 63 -2.02 32.39 33.86
C ILE A 63 -1.83 31.83 35.29
N MET A 64 -2.33 32.52 36.31
CA MET A 64 -2.32 32.07 37.71
C MET A 64 -3.29 30.89 37.99
N GLY A 65 -4.07 30.44 37.01
CA GLY A 65 -5.05 29.36 37.18
C GLY A 65 -6.39 29.79 37.79
N LYS A 66 -6.61 31.09 38.06
CA LYS A 66 -7.87 31.67 38.53
C LYS A 66 -8.87 31.90 37.39
N THR A 67 -9.10 30.87 36.58
CA THR A 67 -9.85 30.96 35.32
C THR A 67 -11.33 31.29 35.50
N ARG A 68 -11.96 30.88 36.62
CA ARG A 68 -13.36 31.22 36.92
C ARG A 68 -13.56 32.71 37.19
N GLU A 69 -12.63 33.34 37.90
CA GLU A 69 -12.66 34.78 38.18
C GLU A 69 -12.50 35.58 36.89
N ALA A 70 -11.50 35.23 36.08
CA ALA A 70 -11.26 35.83 34.77
C ALA A 70 -12.51 35.73 33.87
N MET A 71 -13.16 34.56 33.81
CA MET A 71 -14.36 34.36 32.99
C MET A 71 -15.52 35.26 33.42
N THR A 72 -15.79 35.39 34.72
CA THR A 72 -16.87 36.24 35.24
C THR A 72 -16.62 37.72 34.92
N GLU A 73 -15.37 38.15 34.96
CA GLU A 73 -14.99 39.51 34.62
C GLU A 73 -15.06 39.77 33.11
N LEU A 74 -14.56 38.85 32.29
CA LEU A 74 -14.70 38.92 30.82
C LEU A 74 -16.16 38.96 30.38
N ALA A 75 -17.05 38.22 31.05
CA ALA A 75 -18.48 38.28 30.77
C ALA A 75 -19.06 39.68 31.05
N ARG A 76 -18.61 40.37 32.12
CA ARG A 76 -19.02 41.75 32.42
C ARG A 76 -18.48 42.74 31.39
N ILE A 77 -17.23 42.60 30.98
CA ILE A 77 -16.61 43.44 29.95
C ILE A 77 -17.37 43.30 28.63
N LEU A 78 -17.66 42.07 28.20
CA LEU A 78 -18.31 41.79 26.92
C LEU A 78 -19.82 42.11 26.91
N ALA A 79 -20.47 42.19 28.07
CA ALA A 79 -21.84 42.68 28.17
C ALA A 79 -21.95 44.18 27.82
N VAL A 80 -20.91 44.97 28.12
CA VAL A 80 -20.84 46.42 27.83
C VAL A 80 -20.16 46.68 26.48
N HIS A 81 -19.11 45.93 26.17
CA HIS A 81 -18.28 46.08 24.97
C HIS A 81 -18.25 44.79 24.13
N PRO A 82 -19.37 44.37 23.51
CA PRO A 82 -19.48 43.07 22.83
C PRO A 82 -18.54 42.90 21.62
N LYS A 83 -18.02 44.00 21.08
CA LYS A 83 -17.08 44.01 19.93
C LYS A 83 -15.61 44.18 20.34
N ASN A 84 -15.29 44.22 21.64
CA ASN A 84 -13.91 44.37 22.10
C ASN A 84 -13.09 43.11 21.77
N LEU A 85 -12.18 43.19 20.79
CA LEU A 85 -11.40 42.05 20.31
C LEU A 85 -10.45 41.49 21.38
N PRO A 86 -9.69 42.31 22.13
CA PRO A 86 -8.85 41.81 23.24
C PRO A 86 -9.63 41.00 24.29
N ALA A 87 -10.79 41.48 24.72
CA ALA A 87 -11.64 40.77 25.69
C ALA A 87 -12.19 39.45 25.12
N ARG A 88 -12.59 39.41 23.85
CA ARG A 88 -13.03 38.17 23.18
C ARG A 88 -11.89 37.15 23.05
N LEU A 89 -10.67 37.63 22.79
CA LEU A 89 -9.47 36.79 22.73
C LEU A 89 -9.14 36.19 24.11
N GLU A 90 -9.09 37.01 25.16
CA GLU A 90 -8.84 36.51 26.52
C GLU A 90 -9.94 35.56 27.02
N LEU A 91 -11.19 35.75 26.59
CA LEU A 91 -12.26 34.77 26.83
C LEU A 91 -11.96 33.43 26.16
N ALA A 92 -11.58 33.42 24.89
CA ALA A 92 -11.25 32.19 24.17
C ALA A 92 -10.05 31.45 24.81
N LEU A 93 -9.00 32.18 25.19
CA LEU A 93 -7.83 31.63 25.89
C LEU A 93 -8.22 31.06 27.26
N THR A 94 -9.12 31.72 27.99
CA THR A 94 -9.60 31.27 29.30
C THR A 94 -10.42 29.98 29.17
N LEU A 95 -11.35 29.93 28.21
CA LEU A 95 -12.15 28.74 27.91
C LEU A 95 -11.27 27.53 27.54
N GLN A 96 -10.23 27.76 26.72
CA GLN A 96 -9.26 26.74 26.36
C GLN A 96 -8.50 26.21 27.59
N ARG A 97 -8.02 27.09 28.48
CA ARG A 97 -7.34 26.69 29.73
C ARG A 97 -8.24 25.89 30.67
N MET A 98 -9.56 26.10 30.61
CA MET A 98 -10.56 25.35 31.37
C MET A 98 -10.91 23.99 30.74
N GLY A 99 -10.41 23.67 29.53
CA GLY A 99 -10.79 22.46 28.79
C GLY A 99 -12.18 22.53 28.14
N ARG A 100 -12.79 23.71 28.04
CA ARG A 100 -14.10 23.95 27.39
C ARG A 100 -13.92 24.15 25.89
N SER A 101 -13.48 23.09 25.20
CA SER A 101 -12.99 23.15 23.82
C SER A 101 -14.02 23.65 22.80
N ASP A 102 -15.29 23.24 22.90
CA ASP A 102 -16.34 23.66 21.95
C ASP A 102 -16.65 25.16 22.02
N GLU A 103 -16.66 25.71 23.23
CA GLU A 103 -16.92 27.14 23.44
C GLU A 103 -15.70 27.97 23.03
N ALA A 104 -14.49 27.49 23.32
CA ALA A 104 -13.25 28.10 22.84
C ALA A 104 -13.24 28.13 21.31
N ARG A 105 -13.56 27.00 20.64
CA ARG A 105 -13.64 26.90 19.18
C ARG A 105 -14.63 27.91 18.61
N THR A 106 -15.83 27.97 19.16
CA THR A 106 -16.89 28.87 18.69
C THR A 106 -16.45 30.33 18.82
N THR A 107 -15.85 30.67 19.97
CA THR A 107 -15.35 32.03 20.23
C THR A 107 -14.23 32.41 19.27
N TYR A 108 -13.24 31.54 19.06
CA TYR A 108 -12.18 31.75 18.07
C TYR A 108 -12.74 31.87 16.65
N ALA A 109 -13.65 30.98 16.23
CA ALA A 109 -14.25 30.99 14.90
C ALA A 109 -15.03 32.28 14.61
N MET A 110 -15.71 32.84 15.61
CA MET A 110 -16.36 34.15 15.49
C MET A 110 -15.35 35.29 15.46
N LEU A 111 -14.25 35.18 16.21
CA LEU A 111 -13.23 36.23 16.30
C LEU A 111 -12.42 36.36 15.00
N VAL A 112 -12.05 35.25 14.36
CA VAL A 112 -11.26 35.24 13.13
C VAL A 112 -12.00 35.75 11.88
N ARG A 113 -13.33 35.90 11.97
CA ARG A 113 -14.16 36.51 10.91
C ARG A 113 -14.07 38.03 10.90
N GLU A 114 -13.63 38.64 11.98
CA GLU A 114 -13.41 40.09 12.07
C GLU A 114 -12.23 40.48 11.17
N PRO A 115 -12.32 41.58 10.39
CA PRO A 115 -11.24 41.99 9.49
C PRO A 115 -9.88 42.19 10.17
N ASN A 116 -9.90 42.67 11.42
CA ASN A 116 -8.71 42.97 12.22
C ASN A 116 -8.47 41.91 13.32
N ALA A 117 -8.83 40.65 13.06
CA ALA A 117 -8.64 39.58 14.03
C ALA A 117 -7.14 39.44 14.40
N PRO A 118 -6.80 39.39 15.72
CA PRO A 118 -5.42 39.25 16.15
C PRO A 118 -4.83 37.91 15.73
N SER A 119 -3.52 37.87 15.45
CA SER A 119 -2.81 36.65 15.02
C SER A 119 -2.94 35.50 16.04
N GLU A 120 -3.08 35.85 17.32
CA GLU A 120 -3.32 34.99 18.47
C GLU A 120 -4.62 34.19 18.34
N ALA A 121 -5.66 34.80 17.78
CA ALA A 121 -6.95 34.12 17.59
C ALA A 121 -6.82 32.99 16.57
N TRP A 122 -6.07 33.21 15.50
CA TRP A 122 -5.77 32.19 14.49
C TRP A 122 -4.90 31.07 15.05
N HIS A 123 -3.88 31.39 15.85
CA HIS A 123 -3.07 30.39 16.53
C HIS A 123 -3.90 29.54 17.52
N GLY A 124 -4.71 30.19 18.36
CA GLY A 124 -5.61 29.51 19.30
C GLY A 124 -6.63 28.61 18.59
N LEU A 125 -7.23 29.08 17.49
CA LEU A 125 -8.09 28.25 16.63
C LEU A 125 -7.35 27.02 16.12
N ALA A 126 -6.10 27.17 15.67
CA ALA A 126 -5.31 26.06 15.17
C ALA A 126 -5.06 24.99 16.25
N LEU A 127 -4.73 25.39 17.48
CA LEU A 127 -4.52 24.45 18.58
C LEU A 127 -5.78 23.63 18.90
N VAL A 128 -6.95 24.29 18.89
CA VAL A 128 -8.22 23.59 19.10
C VAL A 128 -8.53 22.64 17.94
N LEU A 129 -8.26 23.05 16.69
CA LEU A 129 -8.41 22.19 15.52
C LEU A 129 -7.46 20.98 15.54
N LEU A 130 -6.24 21.13 16.03
CA LEU A 130 -5.30 20.01 16.23
C LEU A 130 -5.81 19.02 17.26
N ALA A 131 -6.36 19.49 18.38
CA ALA A 131 -6.96 18.63 19.40
C ALA A 131 -8.18 17.85 18.87
N GLU A 132 -8.90 18.40 17.88
CA GLU A 132 -10.00 17.73 17.17
C GLU A 132 -9.54 16.82 16.00
N GLY A 133 -8.24 16.76 15.70
CA GLY A 133 -7.70 16.00 14.57
C GLY A 133 -7.90 16.66 13.18
N LYS A 134 -8.34 17.91 13.12
CA LYS A 134 -8.58 18.68 11.87
C LYS A 134 -7.30 19.36 11.39
N GLU A 135 -6.28 18.56 11.08
CA GLU A 135 -4.93 19.04 10.80
C GLU A 135 -4.83 20.04 9.63
N GLN A 136 -5.57 19.82 8.53
CA GLN A 136 -5.47 20.69 7.35
C GLN A 136 -6.02 22.10 7.62
N ALA A 137 -7.10 22.17 8.40
CA ALA A 137 -7.67 23.42 8.87
C ALA A 137 -6.71 24.11 9.85
N ALA A 138 -6.09 23.34 10.76
CA ALA A 138 -5.10 23.86 11.68
C ALA A 138 -3.87 24.45 10.98
N GLU A 139 -3.32 23.76 9.97
CA GLU A 139 -2.21 24.27 9.16
C GLU A 139 -2.54 25.63 8.54
N THR A 140 -3.73 25.74 7.93
CA THR A 140 -4.20 26.97 7.30
C THR A 140 -4.30 28.10 8.32
N ALA A 141 -4.83 27.83 9.51
CA ALA A 141 -4.90 28.80 10.61
C ALA A 141 -3.52 29.20 11.14
N LEU A 142 -2.56 28.27 11.24
CA LEU A 142 -1.18 28.59 11.63
C LEU A 142 -0.49 29.48 10.58
N ARG A 143 -0.62 29.15 9.29
CA ARG A 143 -0.09 29.96 8.20
C ARG A 143 -0.69 31.37 8.18
N ARG A 144 -2.01 31.48 8.41
CA ARG A 144 -2.71 32.77 8.57
C ARG A 144 -2.19 33.57 9.77
N SER A 145 -1.94 32.92 10.90
CA SER A 145 -1.34 33.55 12.09
C SER A 145 0.05 34.10 11.78
N LEU A 146 0.90 33.33 11.10
CA LEU A 146 2.26 33.73 10.72
C LEU A 146 2.29 34.82 9.64
N ALA A 147 1.32 34.83 8.72
CA ALA A 147 1.18 35.90 7.74
C ALA A 147 0.82 37.24 8.40
N LEU A 148 0.08 37.21 9.52
CA LEU A 148 -0.24 38.40 10.33
C LEU A 148 0.91 38.80 11.27
N ALA A 149 1.65 37.82 11.81
CA ALA A 149 2.76 38.02 12.74
C ALA A 149 3.95 37.09 12.40
N PRO A 150 4.85 37.48 11.48
CA PRO A 150 5.92 36.62 10.99
C PRO A 150 6.94 36.17 12.04
N ASN A 151 7.11 36.92 13.14
CA ASN A 151 8.12 36.62 14.16
C ASN A 151 7.60 35.74 15.31
N ARG A 152 6.38 35.19 15.20
CA ARG A 152 5.78 34.34 16.25
C ARG A 152 6.40 32.94 16.28
N ILE A 153 7.31 32.70 17.20
CA ILE A 153 8.05 31.43 17.32
C ILE A 153 7.11 30.27 17.65
N GLU A 154 6.17 30.43 18.58
CA GLU A 154 5.29 29.34 19.04
C GLU A 154 4.38 28.85 17.90
N GLY A 155 3.83 29.79 17.12
CA GLY A 155 3.02 29.46 15.94
C GLY A 155 3.83 28.73 14.87
N ARG A 156 5.07 29.16 14.64
CA ARG A 156 5.97 28.52 13.68
C ARG A 156 6.40 27.13 14.14
N GLN A 157 6.68 26.95 15.43
CA GLN A 157 7.03 25.65 16.00
C GLN A 157 5.87 24.66 15.89
N GLN A 158 4.64 25.08 16.21
CA GLN A 158 3.47 24.22 16.03
C GLN A 158 3.23 23.83 14.57
N LEU A 159 3.54 24.73 13.62
CA LEU A 159 3.49 24.42 12.20
C LEU A 159 4.59 23.43 11.82
N ALA A 160 5.83 23.64 12.26
CA ALA A 160 6.96 22.75 12.00
C ALA A 160 6.68 21.33 12.52
N ASP A 161 6.21 21.21 13.77
CA ASP A 161 5.86 19.93 14.38
C ASP A 161 4.71 19.22 13.63
N LEU A 162 3.70 19.96 13.18
CA LEU A 162 2.59 19.43 12.37
C LEU A 162 3.07 18.90 11.02
N ILE A 163 3.91 19.68 10.34
CA ILE A 163 4.47 19.35 9.03
C ILE A 163 5.43 18.14 9.15
N ALA A 164 6.23 18.08 10.21
CA ALA A 164 7.09 16.94 10.52
C ALA A 164 6.27 15.66 10.80
N ARG A 165 5.17 15.75 11.55
CA ARG A 165 4.24 14.62 11.78
C ARG A 165 3.69 14.05 10.47
N ARG A 166 3.47 14.90 9.46
CA ARG A 166 3.02 14.52 8.11
C ARG A 166 4.14 14.02 7.19
N GLN A 167 5.37 13.93 7.70
CA GLN A 167 6.56 13.48 6.99
C GLN A 167 7.01 14.40 5.82
N ASP A 168 6.54 15.65 5.78
CA ASP A 168 7.14 16.68 4.92
C ASP A 168 8.34 17.31 5.64
N LEU A 169 9.41 16.52 5.73
CA LEU A 169 10.55 16.85 6.57
C LEU A 169 11.36 18.03 6.04
N VAL A 170 11.34 18.27 4.73
CA VAL A 170 12.02 19.40 4.09
C VAL A 170 11.38 20.70 4.57
N THR A 171 10.06 20.84 4.39
CA THR A 171 9.33 22.02 4.85
C THR A 171 9.43 22.20 6.36
N ALA A 172 9.43 21.11 7.13
CA ALA A 172 9.62 21.18 8.59
C ALA A 172 10.99 21.75 8.98
N ALA A 173 12.07 21.31 8.32
CA ALA A 173 13.41 21.82 8.57
C ALA A 173 13.55 23.29 8.19
N ASP A 174 12.96 23.73 7.08
CA ASP A 174 12.93 25.15 6.71
C ASP A 174 12.24 25.98 7.80
N LEU A 175 11.13 25.49 8.36
CA LEU A 175 10.45 26.16 9.47
C LEU A 175 11.28 26.17 10.77
N TYR A 176 12.04 25.12 11.08
CA TYR A 176 12.96 25.15 12.22
C TYR A 176 14.15 26.09 12.00
N HIS A 177 14.69 26.16 10.77
CA HIS A 177 15.72 27.14 10.42
C HIS A 177 15.22 28.57 10.58
N ASP A 178 13.99 28.86 10.15
CA ASP A 178 13.34 30.16 10.37
C ASP A 178 13.21 30.49 11.87
N ILE A 179 12.90 29.50 12.73
CA ILE A 179 12.87 29.71 14.19
C ILE A 179 14.27 30.04 14.70
N LEU A 180 15.28 29.28 14.29
CA LEU A 180 16.66 29.48 14.73
C LEU A 180 17.27 30.80 14.22
N ALA A 181 16.78 31.35 13.11
CA ALA A 181 17.15 32.69 12.66
C ALA A 181 16.66 33.79 13.61
N ILE A 182 15.56 33.55 14.34
CA ILE A 182 14.99 34.50 15.32
C ILE A 182 15.50 34.21 16.73
N ALA A 183 15.61 32.93 17.10
CA ALA A 183 16.04 32.44 18.41
C ALA A 183 17.13 31.36 18.27
N PRO A 184 18.41 31.77 18.07
CA PRO A 184 19.52 30.84 17.83
C PRO A 184 19.80 29.86 18.98
N ASP A 185 19.38 30.18 20.20
CA ASP A 185 19.59 29.35 21.39
C ASP A 185 18.33 28.55 21.80
N SER A 186 17.40 28.34 20.87
CA SER A 186 16.23 27.48 21.11
C SER A 186 16.60 26.00 21.06
N ALA A 187 16.82 25.39 22.23
CA ALA A 187 17.10 23.95 22.35
C ALA A 187 16.00 23.09 21.70
N ALA A 188 14.74 23.49 21.84
CA ALA A 188 13.60 22.79 21.23
C ALA A 188 13.65 22.82 19.69
N ALA A 189 14.02 23.96 19.08
CA ALA A 189 14.13 24.06 17.62
C ALA A 189 15.32 23.27 17.08
N HIS A 190 16.47 23.28 17.75
CA HIS A 190 17.60 22.42 17.41
C HIS A 190 17.25 20.93 17.50
N ALA A 191 16.55 20.51 18.56
CA ALA A 191 16.10 19.13 18.72
C ALA A 191 15.11 18.72 17.62
N GLY A 192 14.14 19.59 17.30
CA GLY A 192 13.17 19.37 16.21
C GLY A 192 13.84 19.28 14.83
N LEU A 193 14.77 20.18 14.53
CA LEU A 193 15.55 20.16 13.29
C LEU A 193 16.39 18.88 13.19
N GLY A 194 17.07 18.48 14.25
CA GLY A 194 17.82 17.22 14.29
C GLY A 194 16.95 16.01 13.96
N GLN A 195 15.74 15.93 14.51
CA GLN A 195 14.79 14.85 14.19
C GLN A 195 14.31 14.87 12.74
N ALA A 196 14.05 16.06 12.19
CA ALA A 196 13.68 16.22 10.78
C ALA A 196 14.82 15.78 9.84
N LEU A 197 16.06 16.16 10.17
CA LEU A 197 17.26 15.79 9.42
C LEU A 197 17.53 14.28 9.44
N ILE A 198 17.32 13.60 10.58
CA ILE A 198 17.36 12.12 10.67
C ILE A 198 16.40 11.51 9.65
N GLY A 199 15.15 11.98 9.60
CA GLY A 199 14.17 11.44 8.65
C GLY A 199 14.47 11.78 7.19
N MET A 200 15.30 12.79 6.91
CA MET A 200 15.83 13.08 5.57
C MET A 200 17.09 12.30 5.22
N GLY A 201 17.66 11.54 6.17
CA GLY A 201 18.92 10.82 6.00
C GLY A 201 20.16 11.71 6.09
N ARG A 202 20.03 12.97 6.53
CA ARG A 202 21.13 13.94 6.69
C ARG A 202 21.77 13.78 8.08
N MET A 203 22.43 12.65 8.31
CA MET A 203 22.87 12.23 9.65
C MET A 203 23.92 13.15 10.28
N ASP A 204 24.89 13.64 9.49
CA ASP A 204 25.94 14.52 10.02
C ASP A 204 25.38 15.84 10.51
N GLU A 205 24.51 16.47 9.73
CA GLU A 205 23.84 17.70 10.14
C GLU A 205 22.90 17.47 11.32
N ALA A 206 22.20 16.32 11.36
CA ALA A 206 21.37 15.98 12.50
C ALA A 206 22.18 15.89 13.79
N ARG A 207 23.38 15.29 13.75
CA ARG A 207 24.30 15.18 14.88
C ARG A 207 24.63 16.54 15.46
N ASP A 208 25.05 17.48 14.60
CA ASP A 208 25.41 18.84 15.02
C ASP A 208 24.25 19.55 15.74
N GLN A 209 23.03 19.42 15.21
CA GLN A 209 21.84 20.06 15.81
C GLN A 209 21.46 19.42 17.15
N LEU A 210 21.53 18.09 17.26
CA LEU A 210 21.21 17.38 18.50
C LEU A 210 22.24 17.67 19.59
N GLU A 211 23.52 17.74 19.25
CA GLU A 211 24.59 18.13 20.18
C GLU A 211 24.42 19.58 20.64
N ARG A 212 24.04 20.50 19.74
CA ARG A 212 23.73 21.88 20.11
C ARG A 212 22.54 21.96 21.07
N ALA A 213 21.47 21.20 20.82
CA ALA A 213 20.32 21.14 21.72
C ALA A 213 20.72 20.66 23.12
N LEU A 214 21.54 19.61 23.22
CA LEU A 214 22.03 19.08 24.49
C LEU A 214 23.04 20.00 25.19
N ALA A 215 23.79 20.81 24.44
CA ALA A 215 24.67 21.83 25.01
C ALA A 215 23.87 23.00 25.62
N LEU A 216 22.72 23.35 25.04
CA LEU A 216 21.83 24.39 25.54
C LEU A 216 20.96 23.89 26.70
N GLU A 217 20.47 22.66 26.61
CA GLU A 217 19.62 22.02 27.61
C GLU A 217 20.03 20.54 27.76
N SER A 218 20.89 20.26 28.75
CA SER A 218 21.44 18.92 28.95
C SER A 218 20.41 17.84 29.33
N GLU A 219 19.19 18.25 29.71
CA GLU A 219 18.10 17.34 30.03
C GLU A 219 17.04 17.26 28.92
N ASN A 220 17.34 17.75 27.72
CA ASN A 220 16.41 17.73 26.60
C ASN A 220 16.16 16.29 26.10
N SER A 221 15.05 15.71 26.55
CA SER A 221 14.69 14.33 26.24
C SER A 221 14.53 14.07 24.73
N THR A 222 14.04 15.04 23.95
CA THR A 222 13.86 14.91 22.50
C THR A 222 15.20 14.79 21.79
N ALA A 223 16.19 15.55 22.23
CA ALA A 223 17.54 15.51 21.68
C ALA A 223 18.26 14.19 22.03
N HIS A 224 18.14 13.71 23.28
CA HIS A 224 18.65 12.40 23.67
C HIS A 224 18.06 11.26 22.82
N LEU A 225 16.73 11.21 22.68
CA LEU A 225 16.08 10.17 21.87
C LEU A 225 16.40 10.30 20.38
N GLY A 226 16.60 11.52 19.87
CA GLY A 226 17.10 11.75 18.51
C GLY A 226 18.50 11.17 18.30
N ARG A 227 19.41 11.44 19.25
CA ARG A 227 20.78 10.92 19.22
C ARG A 227 20.82 9.40 19.35
N ALA A 228 19.99 8.81 20.22
CA ALA A 228 19.79 7.37 20.29
C ALA A 228 19.37 6.80 18.94
N ARG A 229 18.32 7.35 18.33
CA ARG A 229 17.79 6.90 17.04
C ARG A 229 18.83 6.97 15.93
N MET A 230 19.58 8.07 15.86
CA MET A 230 20.68 8.23 14.91
C MET A 230 21.74 7.14 15.09
N ASN A 231 22.23 6.95 16.31
CA ASN A 231 23.21 5.91 16.62
C ASN A 231 22.71 4.50 16.27
N LEU A 232 21.43 4.20 16.51
CA LEU A 232 20.84 2.90 16.13
C LEU A 232 20.78 2.71 14.62
N LEU A 233 20.41 3.77 13.86
CA LEU A 233 20.37 3.74 12.40
C LEU A 233 21.77 3.53 11.79
N GLU A 234 22.80 4.11 12.39
CA GLU A 234 24.21 3.95 11.98
C GLU A 234 24.82 2.62 12.45
N GLY A 235 24.16 1.88 13.35
CA GLY A 235 24.65 0.62 13.92
C GLY A 235 25.55 0.79 15.15
N ASN A 236 25.66 2.01 15.70
CA ASN A 236 26.37 2.36 16.93
C ASN A 236 25.55 1.99 18.18
N LEU A 237 25.17 0.70 18.29
CA LEU A 237 24.20 0.22 19.28
C LEU A 237 24.59 0.55 20.73
N ALA A 238 25.85 0.35 21.11
CA ALA A 238 26.30 0.57 22.48
C ALA A 238 26.06 2.02 22.95
N ALA A 239 26.40 3.02 22.13
CA ALA A 239 26.20 4.43 22.46
C ALA A 239 24.71 4.83 22.47
N ALA A 240 23.88 4.16 21.68
CA ALA A 240 22.45 4.45 21.64
C ALA A 240 21.70 4.03 22.90
N TRP A 241 22.11 2.92 23.52
CA TRP A 241 21.34 2.32 24.62
C TRP A 241 21.27 3.20 25.86
N ASP A 242 22.31 3.97 26.16
CA ASP A 242 22.29 4.90 27.29
C ASP A 242 21.30 6.06 27.06
N ASP A 243 21.25 6.61 25.85
CA ASP A 243 20.30 7.66 25.51
C ASP A 243 18.84 7.17 25.48
N MET A 244 18.61 5.88 25.19
CA MET A 244 17.26 5.31 25.21
C MET A 244 16.60 5.29 26.61
N GLU A 245 17.37 5.47 27.69
CA GLU A 245 16.79 5.59 29.04
C GLU A 245 15.96 6.88 29.22
N TRP A 246 16.21 7.91 28.38
CA TRP A 246 15.46 9.17 28.42
C TRP A 246 13.99 9.03 28.01
N ARG A 247 13.59 7.88 27.46
CA ARG A 247 12.18 7.55 27.18
C ARG A 247 11.30 7.62 28.44
N TRP A 248 11.88 7.31 29.61
CA TRP A 248 11.18 7.38 30.89
C TRP A 248 10.82 8.81 31.31
N ARG A 249 11.49 9.83 30.78
CA ARG A 249 11.17 11.25 31.03
C ARG A 249 10.10 11.80 30.10
N GLN A 250 9.93 11.22 28.91
CA GLN A 250 8.86 11.61 27.96
C GLN A 250 7.53 10.92 28.25
N SER A 251 7.56 9.75 28.89
CA SER A 251 6.34 9.04 29.26
C SER A 251 5.58 9.82 30.35
N PRO A 252 4.28 10.11 30.15
CA PRO A 252 3.44 10.69 31.21
C PRO A 252 3.20 9.69 32.36
N ARG A 253 3.60 8.42 32.19
CA ARG A 253 3.51 7.36 33.19
C ARG A 253 4.89 7.06 33.78
N PRO A 254 5.02 6.99 35.11
CA PRO A 254 6.26 6.59 35.76
C PRO A 254 6.60 5.13 35.45
N ARG A 255 7.88 4.76 35.64
CA ARG A 255 8.36 3.38 35.48
C ARG A 255 7.50 2.42 36.34
N PRO A 256 6.91 1.36 35.75
CA PRO A 256 6.11 0.41 36.51
C PRO A 256 6.92 -0.25 37.64
N GLN A 257 6.31 -0.38 38.82
CA GLN A 257 6.85 -1.25 39.87
C GLN A 257 6.48 -2.70 39.56
N ALA A 258 7.46 -3.48 39.13
CA ALA A 258 7.30 -4.91 38.87
C ALA A 258 7.64 -5.74 40.13
N PRO A 259 7.03 -6.91 40.33
CA PRO A 259 7.38 -7.83 41.43
C PRO A 259 8.82 -8.34 41.34
N GLY A 260 9.44 -8.61 42.50
CA GLY A 260 10.85 -9.02 42.59
C GLY A 260 11.84 -7.86 42.54
N GLU A 261 13.12 -8.13 42.75
CA GLU A 261 14.18 -7.12 42.70
C GLU A 261 14.51 -6.75 41.24
N PRO A 262 14.69 -5.47 40.88
CA PRO A 262 15.14 -5.09 39.54
C PRO A 262 16.48 -5.75 39.19
N TRP A 263 16.54 -6.50 38.09
CA TRP A 263 17.79 -7.11 37.65
C TRP A 263 18.71 -6.08 36.98
N GLY A 264 19.85 -5.80 37.60
CA GLY A 264 20.79 -4.75 37.17
C GLY A 264 21.89 -5.20 36.20
N GLY A 265 21.82 -6.40 35.61
CA GLY A 265 22.81 -6.91 34.66
C GLY A 265 23.84 -7.91 35.23
N ASN A 266 24.14 -7.81 36.53
CA ASN A 266 25.29 -8.51 37.14
C ASN A 266 24.93 -9.56 38.20
N HIS A 267 23.64 -9.75 38.52
CA HIS A 267 23.21 -10.73 39.52
C HIS A 267 23.21 -12.16 38.96
N GLU A 268 23.57 -13.14 39.81
CA GLU A 268 23.49 -14.57 39.50
C GLU A 268 22.01 -15.01 39.38
N VAL A 269 21.68 -15.71 38.30
CA VAL A 269 20.30 -16.09 37.96
C VAL A 269 20.06 -17.61 38.00
N THR A 270 21.09 -18.40 38.29
CA THR A 270 21.00 -19.87 38.29
C THR A 270 20.04 -20.36 39.38
N GLY A 271 19.03 -21.14 39.00
CA GLY A 271 17.98 -21.62 39.89
C GLY A 271 16.98 -20.56 40.35
N ARG A 272 17.10 -19.31 39.86
CA ARG A 272 16.22 -18.18 40.22
C ARG A 272 15.11 -18.00 39.20
N THR A 273 13.99 -17.44 39.64
CA THR A 273 12.88 -17.05 38.77
C THR A 273 13.02 -15.60 38.35
N ILE A 274 13.09 -15.35 37.04
CA ILE A 274 13.17 -14.01 36.46
C ILE A 274 11.94 -13.69 35.63
N LEU A 275 11.30 -12.55 35.94
CA LEU A 275 10.16 -12.00 35.20
C LEU A 275 10.65 -10.98 34.16
N LEU A 276 10.57 -11.35 32.88
CA LEU A 276 10.78 -10.43 31.77
C LEU A 276 9.42 -9.88 31.32
N TRP A 277 9.26 -8.56 31.35
CA TRP A 277 7.97 -7.93 31.04
C TRP A 277 8.06 -6.98 29.85
N SER A 278 7.02 -6.95 29.03
CA SER A 278 6.90 -6.05 27.89
C SER A 278 6.42 -4.67 28.31
N GLU A 279 7.25 -3.66 28.07
CA GLU A 279 6.90 -2.24 28.21
C GLU A 279 6.42 -1.62 26.88
N GLN A 280 7.06 -2.05 25.79
CA GLN A 280 7.00 -1.44 24.48
C GLN A 280 5.99 -2.16 23.57
N GLY A 281 5.95 -1.76 22.30
CA GLY A 281 5.05 -2.34 21.30
C GLY A 281 5.29 -3.84 21.06
N ILE A 282 4.40 -4.43 20.27
CA ILE A 282 4.49 -5.84 19.86
C ILE A 282 5.79 -6.10 19.10
N ASP A 283 6.18 -5.19 18.22
CA ASP A 283 7.38 -5.31 17.37
C ASP A 283 8.67 -5.31 18.21
N ASP A 284 8.77 -4.37 19.16
CA ASP A 284 9.85 -4.32 20.14
C ASP A 284 9.90 -5.61 20.97
N THR A 285 8.74 -6.06 21.45
CA THR A 285 8.60 -7.27 22.26
C THR A 285 9.09 -8.50 21.49
N LEU A 286 8.60 -8.72 20.26
CA LEU A 286 9.01 -9.84 19.40
C LEU A 286 10.53 -9.86 19.17
N GLN A 287 11.14 -8.70 18.95
CA GLN A 287 12.59 -8.62 18.77
C GLN A 287 13.34 -8.95 20.07
N MET A 288 12.89 -8.44 21.22
CA MET A 288 13.58 -8.58 22.52
C MET A 288 13.35 -9.92 23.21
N LEU A 289 12.36 -10.72 22.80
CA LEU A 289 12.18 -12.09 23.28
C LEU A 289 13.43 -12.97 23.09
N ARG A 290 14.33 -12.60 22.16
CA ARG A 290 15.61 -13.29 21.93
C ARG A 290 16.53 -13.40 23.14
N TYR A 291 16.37 -12.54 24.14
CA TYR A 291 17.21 -12.59 25.34
C TYR A 291 16.72 -13.65 26.34
N ALA A 292 15.50 -14.17 26.20
CA ALA A 292 14.96 -15.20 27.09
C ALA A 292 15.84 -16.46 27.11
N GLN A 293 16.33 -16.88 25.93
CA GLN A 293 17.22 -18.04 25.80
C GLN A 293 18.54 -17.89 26.57
N ILE A 294 19.05 -16.65 26.74
CA ILE A 294 20.29 -16.40 27.48
C ILE A 294 20.09 -16.66 28.98
N PHE A 295 18.97 -16.21 29.54
CA PHE A 295 18.64 -16.47 30.94
C PHE A 295 18.40 -17.97 31.18
N ALA A 296 17.69 -18.63 30.27
CA ALA A 296 17.46 -20.07 30.34
C ALA A 296 18.77 -20.88 30.27
N ALA A 297 19.70 -20.50 29.37
CA ALA A 297 21.02 -21.12 29.27
C ALA A 297 21.88 -20.92 30.54
N LYS A 298 21.63 -19.85 31.30
CA LYS A 298 22.24 -19.61 32.63
C LYS A 298 21.52 -20.34 33.78
N GLY A 299 20.51 -21.16 33.49
CA GLY A 299 19.76 -21.95 34.46
C GLY A 299 18.66 -21.18 35.21
N ALA A 300 18.22 -20.02 34.70
CA ALA A 300 17.10 -19.28 35.28
C ALA A 300 15.75 -19.88 34.84
N GLN A 301 14.75 -19.82 35.72
CA GLN A 301 13.36 -20.05 35.34
C GLN A 301 12.77 -18.77 34.74
N VAL A 302 12.69 -18.72 33.40
CA VAL A 302 12.24 -17.52 32.68
C VAL A 302 10.72 -17.47 32.63
N VAL A 303 10.15 -16.38 33.16
CA VAL A 303 8.73 -16.06 33.08
C VAL A 303 8.53 -14.81 32.24
N LEU A 304 7.65 -14.88 31.25
CA LEU A 304 7.32 -13.75 30.40
C LEU A 304 5.98 -13.13 30.80
N ALA A 305 5.92 -11.83 31.03
CA ALA A 305 4.68 -11.06 31.03
C ALA A 305 4.55 -10.29 29.72
N LEU A 306 3.59 -10.71 28.89
CA LEU A 306 3.41 -10.23 27.51
C LEU A 306 2.04 -9.59 27.31
N PRO A 307 1.84 -8.75 26.29
CA PRO A 307 0.50 -8.32 25.90
C PRO A 307 -0.35 -9.56 25.57
N GLU A 308 -1.64 -9.52 25.91
CA GLU A 308 -2.54 -10.68 25.82
C GLU A 308 -2.47 -11.44 24.47
N PRO A 309 -2.42 -10.79 23.29
CA PRO A 309 -2.32 -11.48 22.00
C PRO A 309 -1.03 -12.29 21.80
N LEU A 310 0.05 -11.99 22.53
CA LEU A 310 1.35 -12.67 22.43
C LEU A 310 1.50 -13.81 23.44
N VAL A 311 0.62 -13.92 24.44
CA VAL A 311 0.73 -14.96 25.48
C VAL A 311 0.75 -16.39 24.90
N PRO A 312 -0.11 -16.76 23.94
CA PRO A 312 -0.04 -18.09 23.33
C PRO A 312 1.28 -18.34 22.59
N LEU A 313 1.84 -17.32 21.95
CA LEU A 313 3.11 -17.40 21.22
C LEU A 313 4.30 -17.62 22.16
N GLY A 314 4.26 -17.04 23.37
CA GLY A 314 5.34 -17.14 24.34
C GLY A 314 5.74 -18.58 24.70
N LYS A 315 4.82 -19.55 24.56
CA LYS A 315 5.11 -20.99 24.75
C LYS A 315 6.08 -21.57 23.72
N GLY A 316 6.18 -20.92 22.55
CA GLY A 316 7.11 -21.29 21.49
C GLY A 316 8.44 -20.55 21.56
N VAL A 317 8.67 -19.73 22.60
CA VAL A 317 9.95 -19.01 22.78
C VAL A 317 10.95 -19.93 23.48
N ALA A 318 12.15 -20.06 22.91
CA ALA A 318 13.18 -20.94 23.43
C ALA A 318 13.58 -20.57 24.88
N GLY A 319 13.54 -21.56 25.79
CA GLY A 319 13.97 -21.41 27.18
C GLY A 319 12.94 -20.81 28.14
N VAL A 320 11.69 -20.56 27.70
CA VAL A 320 10.65 -19.98 28.56
C VAL A 320 9.90 -21.05 29.33
N ALA A 321 9.83 -20.88 30.66
CA ALA A 321 9.11 -21.80 31.55
C ALA A 321 7.61 -21.45 31.67
N ARG A 322 7.26 -20.16 31.69
CA ARG A 322 5.87 -19.71 31.87
C ARG A 322 5.60 -18.38 31.16
N THR A 323 4.37 -18.21 30.68
CA THR A 323 3.89 -16.99 30.02
C THR A 323 2.64 -16.47 30.71
N LEU A 324 2.58 -15.16 30.92
CA LEU A 324 1.51 -14.46 31.63
C LEU A 324 1.04 -13.25 30.81
N ALA A 325 -0.21 -12.84 31.02
CA ALA A 325 -0.74 -11.60 30.45
C ALA A 325 -0.31 -10.39 31.30
N SER A 326 0.20 -9.36 30.65
CA SER A 326 0.58 -8.09 31.28
C SER A 326 -0.63 -7.39 31.89
N GLY A 327 -0.41 -6.69 33.01
CA GLY A 327 -1.46 -5.95 33.72
C GLY A 327 -2.45 -6.81 34.51
N LYS A 328 -2.28 -8.13 34.54
CA LYS A 328 -3.01 -9.04 35.43
C LYS A 328 -2.19 -9.31 36.70
N PRO A 329 -2.83 -9.56 37.86
CA PRO A 329 -2.13 -10.02 39.05
C PRO A 329 -1.32 -11.29 38.77
N LEU A 330 -0.13 -11.40 39.38
CA LEU A 330 0.66 -12.62 39.27
C LEU A 330 -0.07 -13.80 39.93
N PRO A 331 0.09 -15.02 39.39
CA PRO A 331 -0.42 -16.23 40.02
C PRO A 331 0.13 -16.38 41.46
N PRO A 332 -0.69 -16.79 42.45
CA PRO A 332 -0.24 -16.90 43.84
C PRO A 332 0.90 -17.91 44.07
N ASP A 333 1.03 -18.89 43.17
CA ASP A 333 2.09 -19.90 43.17
C ASP A 333 3.42 -19.40 42.60
N LEU A 334 3.43 -18.20 42.00
CA LEU A 334 4.62 -17.66 41.35
C LEU A 334 5.39 -16.72 42.28
N GLN A 335 6.56 -17.17 42.73
CA GLN A 335 7.55 -16.31 43.37
C GLN A 335 8.55 -15.81 42.33
N VAL A 336 8.78 -14.50 42.30
CA VAL A 336 9.70 -13.82 41.38
C VAL A 336 10.87 -13.29 42.19
N ASP A 337 12.08 -13.79 41.93
CA ASP A 337 13.31 -13.27 42.54
C ASP A 337 13.70 -11.94 41.89
N TYR A 338 13.71 -11.90 40.56
CA TYR A 338 14.16 -10.76 39.77
C TYR A 338 13.16 -10.34 38.69
N SER A 339 13.13 -9.04 38.35
CA SER A 339 12.35 -8.55 37.20
C SER A 339 13.10 -7.51 36.37
N VAL A 340 12.79 -7.45 35.07
CA VAL A 340 13.42 -6.51 34.14
C VAL A 340 12.54 -6.26 32.91
N SER A 341 12.53 -5.01 32.41
CA SER A 341 11.87 -4.68 31.14
C SER A 341 12.63 -5.31 29.99
N LEU A 342 11.91 -5.92 29.04
CA LEU A 342 12.52 -6.44 27.81
C LEU A 342 13.31 -5.35 27.05
N ALA A 343 12.89 -4.08 27.14
CA ALA A 343 13.55 -2.95 26.48
C ALA A 343 14.89 -2.56 27.12
N ASP A 344 15.15 -2.95 28.37
CA ASP A 344 16.40 -2.64 29.08
C ASP A 344 17.52 -3.66 28.74
N LEU A 345 17.14 -4.85 28.26
CA LEU A 345 18.07 -5.97 28.06
C LEU A 345 19.21 -5.67 27.08
N PRO A 346 19.00 -5.01 25.92
CA PRO A 346 20.12 -4.66 25.04
C PRO A 346 21.21 -3.85 25.74
N ARG A 347 20.82 -2.89 26.59
CA ARG A 347 21.74 -2.07 27.39
C ARG A 347 22.46 -2.90 28.44
N LEU A 348 21.71 -3.68 29.23
CA LEU A 348 22.25 -4.47 30.33
C LEU A 348 23.20 -5.57 29.86
N PHE A 349 23.02 -6.10 28.66
CA PHE A 349 23.94 -7.05 28.03
C PHE A 349 25.03 -6.40 27.18
N GLY A 350 25.07 -5.06 27.07
CA GLY A 350 26.07 -4.35 26.26
C GLY A 350 26.01 -4.72 24.77
N THR A 351 24.81 -4.85 24.23
CA THR A 351 24.60 -5.44 22.90
C THR A 351 25.20 -4.59 21.78
N THR A 352 26.08 -5.21 21.00
CA THR A 352 26.71 -4.69 19.78
C THR A 352 26.25 -5.52 18.58
N LEU A 353 26.56 -5.09 17.35
CA LEU A 353 26.19 -5.82 16.12
C LEU A 353 26.66 -7.29 16.12
N THR A 354 27.82 -7.56 16.73
CA THR A 354 28.41 -8.91 16.78
C THR A 354 27.95 -9.74 17.97
N SER A 355 27.22 -9.14 18.93
CA SER A 355 26.74 -9.82 20.14
C SER A 355 25.22 -9.92 20.22
N ILE A 356 24.51 -9.63 19.11
CA ILE A 356 23.08 -9.83 19.01
C ILE A 356 22.77 -11.33 19.21
N PRO A 357 21.85 -11.71 20.12
CA PRO A 357 21.47 -13.10 20.30
C PRO A 357 20.86 -13.68 19.00
N PRO A 358 21.26 -14.89 18.58
CA PRO A 358 20.91 -15.43 17.27
C PRO A 358 19.43 -15.85 17.17
N ALA A 359 18.93 -15.90 15.94
CA ALA A 359 17.67 -16.53 15.55
C ALA A 359 17.94 -17.92 14.92
N PRO A 360 16.97 -18.86 14.94
CA PRO A 360 15.61 -18.72 15.46
C PRO A 360 15.54 -18.81 16.99
N TYR A 361 14.61 -18.05 17.59
CA TYR A 361 14.32 -18.10 19.03
C TYR A 361 12.80 -18.19 19.32
N ILE A 362 11.97 -18.22 18.27
CA ILE A 362 10.53 -18.43 18.34
C ILE A 362 10.15 -19.55 17.38
N GLU A 363 9.30 -20.46 17.85
CA GLU A 363 8.62 -21.46 17.04
C GLU A 363 7.10 -21.34 17.16
N ALA A 364 6.38 -21.74 16.12
CA ALA A 364 4.93 -21.84 16.22
C ALA A 364 4.54 -23.02 17.14
N PRO A 365 3.71 -22.83 18.18
CA PRO A 365 3.26 -23.92 19.05
C PRO A 365 2.55 -25.02 18.26
N ALA A 366 2.76 -26.30 18.62
CA ALA A 366 2.28 -27.46 17.84
C ALA A 366 0.79 -27.41 17.48
N GLY A 367 -0.08 -26.97 18.40
CA GLY A 367 -1.53 -26.85 18.16
C GLY A 367 -1.96 -25.73 17.21
N HIS A 368 -1.05 -24.90 16.71
CA HIS A 368 -1.36 -23.70 15.91
C HIS A 368 -0.82 -23.78 14.47
N ARG A 369 -0.36 -24.96 14.00
CA ARG A 369 0.22 -25.18 12.65
C ARG A 369 -0.68 -25.98 11.68
N PRO A 370 -1.90 -25.52 11.32
CA PRO A 370 -2.68 -26.15 10.27
C PRO A 370 -2.02 -25.94 8.90
N ARG A 371 -2.12 -26.97 8.05
CA ARG A 371 -1.54 -26.98 6.71
C ARG A 371 -2.21 -25.94 5.80
N VAL A 372 -1.42 -25.18 5.06
CA VAL A 372 -1.92 -24.25 4.03
C VAL A 372 -1.77 -24.86 2.65
N SER A 373 -2.90 -25.15 1.99
CA SER A 373 -2.92 -25.71 0.63
C SER A 373 -2.59 -24.67 -0.43
N ALA A 374 -1.85 -25.07 -1.47
CA ALA A 374 -1.57 -24.26 -2.65
C ALA A 374 -1.97 -25.03 -3.94
N PRO A 375 -2.30 -24.33 -5.04
CA PRO A 375 -2.56 -24.95 -6.33
C PRO A 375 -1.39 -25.84 -6.79
N PRO A 376 -1.63 -26.98 -7.46
CA PRO A 376 -0.56 -27.86 -7.95
C PRO A 376 0.49 -27.16 -8.85
N GLY A 377 0.08 -26.13 -9.60
CA GLY A 377 0.97 -25.33 -10.44
C GLY A 377 1.80 -24.26 -9.70
N ALA A 378 1.61 -24.07 -8.39
CA ALA A 378 2.32 -23.05 -7.63
C ALA A 378 3.72 -23.51 -7.23
N VAL A 379 4.75 -22.74 -7.60
CA VAL A 379 6.15 -22.99 -7.25
C VAL A 379 6.49 -22.44 -5.87
N LEU A 380 5.89 -21.32 -5.45
CA LEU A 380 6.14 -20.71 -4.14
C LEU A 380 4.83 -20.37 -3.44
N LYS A 381 4.78 -20.63 -2.12
CA LYS A 381 3.81 -20.03 -1.20
C LYS A 381 4.39 -18.78 -0.57
N VAL A 382 3.78 -17.64 -0.86
CA VAL A 382 4.27 -16.35 -0.41
C VAL A 382 3.25 -15.71 0.53
N GLY A 383 3.67 -15.43 1.76
CA GLY A 383 2.89 -14.66 2.73
C GLY A 383 3.06 -13.16 2.51
N LEU A 384 1.96 -12.40 2.53
CA LEU A 384 1.94 -10.95 2.27
C LEU A 384 1.38 -10.15 3.44
N ALA A 385 2.10 -9.10 3.84
CA ALA A 385 1.57 -8.02 4.68
C ALA A 385 2.04 -6.66 4.13
N TRP A 386 1.17 -5.67 4.08
CA TRP A 386 1.44 -4.41 3.36
C TRP A 386 1.26 -3.18 4.23
N ALA A 387 0.82 -3.33 5.47
CA ALA A 387 0.66 -2.26 6.42
C ALA A 387 1.19 -2.66 7.80
N GLY A 388 2.08 -1.84 8.33
CA GLY A 388 2.51 -1.87 9.72
C GLY A 388 1.74 -0.87 10.59
N PRO A 389 2.20 -0.63 11.83
CA PRO A 389 1.55 0.33 12.73
C PRO A 389 1.64 1.78 12.25
N ARG A 390 2.61 2.11 11.38
CA ARG A 390 2.78 3.47 10.83
C ARG A 390 2.15 3.56 9.44
N ALA A 391 1.04 4.30 9.32
CA ALA A 391 0.30 4.42 8.06
C ALA A 391 1.15 4.96 6.89
N ALA A 392 2.11 5.87 7.18
CA ALA A 392 3.03 6.41 6.18
C ALA A 392 3.99 5.37 5.58
N TRP A 393 4.15 4.21 6.22
CA TRP A 393 5.03 3.12 5.78
C TRP A 393 4.26 1.99 5.09
N ALA A 394 2.93 2.10 5.04
CA ALA A 394 2.11 1.12 4.35
C ALA A 394 2.28 1.27 2.83
N VAL A 395 2.41 0.13 2.14
CA VAL A 395 2.31 0.09 0.70
C VAL A 395 0.82 0.08 0.33
N PRO A 396 0.36 0.98 -0.56
CA PRO A 396 -1.01 0.91 -1.06
C PRO A 396 -1.29 -0.47 -1.66
N PHE A 397 -2.35 -1.15 -1.20
CA PHE A 397 -2.68 -2.49 -1.66
C PHE A 397 -2.80 -2.61 -3.21
N PRO A 398 -3.39 -1.63 -3.93
CA PRO A 398 -3.34 -1.60 -5.40
C PRO A 398 -1.94 -1.81 -6.01
N GLN A 399 -0.89 -1.27 -5.40
CA GLN A 399 0.48 -1.44 -5.88
C GLN A 399 1.00 -2.86 -5.60
N MET A 400 0.66 -3.42 -4.43
CA MET A 400 0.96 -4.82 -4.07
C MET A 400 0.35 -5.81 -5.06
N MET A 401 -0.80 -5.49 -5.67
CA MET A 401 -1.43 -6.35 -6.66
C MET A 401 -0.58 -6.59 -7.91
N THR A 402 0.43 -5.77 -8.16
CA THR A 402 1.41 -5.99 -9.23
C THR A 402 2.21 -7.27 -9.02
N LEU A 403 2.51 -7.63 -7.76
CA LEU A 403 3.22 -8.88 -7.42
C LEU A 403 2.40 -10.13 -7.75
N MET A 404 1.07 -10.01 -7.79
CA MET A 404 0.15 -11.12 -8.06
C MET A 404 0.11 -11.51 -9.54
N GLY A 405 0.79 -10.76 -10.41
CA GLY A 405 0.90 -11.04 -11.85
C GLY A 405 1.76 -12.25 -12.22
N HIS A 406 2.38 -12.93 -11.24
CA HIS A 406 3.22 -14.11 -11.49
C HIS A 406 2.41 -15.41 -11.40
N PRO A 407 2.34 -16.26 -12.45
CA PRO A 407 1.56 -17.50 -12.41
C PRO A 407 2.17 -18.59 -11.51
N GLY A 408 3.51 -18.61 -11.34
CA GLY A 408 4.20 -19.56 -10.46
C GLY A 408 4.12 -19.28 -8.95
N ILE A 409 3.34 -18.29 -8.50
CA ILE A 409 3.29 -17.89 -7.07
C ILE A 409 1.85 -17.97 -6.55
N ALA A 410 1.67 -18.67 -5.44
CA ALA A 410 0.46 -18.62 -4.64
C ALA A 410 0.63 -17.60 -3.50
N MET A 411 -0.19 -16.55 -3.51
CA MET A 411 -0.12 -15.47 -2.54
C MET A 411 -1.13 -15.66 -1.41
N PHE A 412 -0.68 -15.46 -0.18
CA PHE A 412 -1.48 -15.62 1.03
C PHE A 412 -1.44 -14.34 1.87
N GLY A 413 -2.58 -13.73 2.15
CA GLY A 413 -2.67 -12.53 2.97
C GLY A 413 -2.48 -12.85 4.45
N LEU A 414 -1.47 -12.26 5.09
CA LEU A 414 -1.19 -12.33 6.52
C LEU A 414 -1.54 -11.02 7.27
N GLN A 415 -2.03 -10.01 6.54
CA GLN A 415 -2.43 -8.73 7.10
C GLN A 415 -3.60 -8.90 8.07
N LEU A 416 -3.52 -8.26 9.24
CA LEU A 416 -4.60 -8.19 10.22
C LEU A 416 -5.15 -6.77 10.35
N GLY A 417 -6.29 -6.67 11.02
CA GLY A 417 -6.99 -5.41 11.31
C GLY A 417 -7.77 -4.89 10.12
N THR A 418 -8.16 -3.61 10.17
CA THR A 418 -8.99 -2.96 9.15
C THR A 418 -8.38 -3.00 7.74
N ARG A 419 -7.05 -3.09 7.63
CA ARG A 419 -6.33 -3.20 6.36
C ARG A 419 -6.45 -4.58 5.71
N ALA A 420 -6.81 -5.64 6.45
CA ALA A 420 -7.04 -6.96 5.87
C ALA A 420 -8.20 -6.92 4.85
N GLU A 421 -9.21 -6.08 5.08
CA GLU A 421 -10.35 -5.89 4.19
C GLU A 421 -9.94 -5.36 2.80
N ASP A 422 -8.78 -4.71 2.67
CA ASP A 422 -8.27 -4.23 1.39
C ASP A 422 -8.14 -5.39 0.38
N ALA A 423 -7.67 -6.56 0.83
CA ALA A 423 -7.56 -7.74 0.00
C ALA A 423 -8.93 -8.31 -0.41
N HIS A 424 -9.87 -8.41 0.52
CA HIS A 424 -11.22 -8.90 0.22
C HIS A 424 -11.97 -7.98 -0.76
N ARG A 425 -11.84 -6.67 -0.57
CA ARG A 425 -12.51 -5.64 -1.36
C ARG A 425 -11.92 -5.53 -2.77
N LEU A 426 -10.60 -5.54 -2.90
CA LEU A 426 -9.91 -5.19 -4.15
C LEU A 426 -9.40 -6.41 -4.92
N ALA A 427 -8.89 -7.45 -4.25
CA ALA A 427 -8.40 -8.66 -4.91
C ALA A 427 -9.53 -9.68 -5.15
N HIS A 428 -9.29 -10.58 -6.09
CA HIS A 428 -10.10 -11.79 -6.28
C HIS A 428 -9.44 -12.95 -5.51
N PRO A 429 -10.20 -13.91 -4.93
CA PRO A 429 -9.62 -15.03 -4.17
C PRO A 429 -8.65 -15.93 -4.96
N THR A 430 -8.66 -15.86 -6.30
CA THR A 430 -7.70 -16.56 -7.17
C THR A 430 -6.33 -15.85 -7.26
N LEU A 431 -6.26 -14.60 -6.82
CA LEU A 431 -5.03 -13.80 -6.80
C LEU A 431 -4.37 -13.84 -5.42
N VAL A 432 -5.16 -13.70 -4.35
CA VAL A 432 -4.70 -13.78 -2.94
C VAL A 432 -5.70 -14.57 -2.11
N HIS A 433 -5.19 -15.53 -1.37
CA HIS A 433 -5.94 -16.25 -0.36
C HIS A 433 -5.83 -15.52 0.98
N ASP A 434 -6.91 -14.93 1.46
CA ASP A 434 -6.91 -14.23 2.74
C ASP A 434 -6.87 -15.24 3.91
N LEU A 435 -5.78 -15.26 4.67
CA LEU A 435 -5.63 -16.11 5.85
C LEU A 435 -6.07 -15.41 7.14
N SER A 436 -6.41 -14.11 7.09
CA SER A 436 -6.80 -13.33 8.27
C SER A 436 -7.95 -13.96 9.08
N PRO A 437 -8.99 -14.61 8.49
CA PRO A 437 -10.05 -15.24 9.27
C PRO A 437 -9.56 -16.44 10.11
N SER A 438 -8.39 -16.98 9.77
CA SER A 438 -7.77 -18.13 10.45
C SER A 438 -6.72 -17.73 11.48
N ILE A 439 -6.50 -16.44 11.72
CA ILE A 439 -5.46 -15.92 12.62
C ILE A 439 -6.15 -15.18 13.78
N GLY A 440 -6.33 -15.86 14.91
CA GLY A 440 -6.92 -15.25 16.11
C GLY A 440 -5.90 -14.59 17.02
N ASN A 441 -4.63 -15.03 16.97
CA ASN A 441 -3.54 -14.52 17.78
C ASN A 441 -2.17 -14.71 17.09
N TYR A 442 -1.08 -14.32 17.74
CA TYR A 442 0.26 -14.42 17.14
C TYR A 442 0.82 -15.85 17.05
N ALA A 443 0.31 -16.80 17.83
CA ALA A 443 0.66 -18.21 17.66
C ALA A 443 0.04 -18.79 16.38
N ASP A 444 -1.19 -18.41 16.04
CA ASP A 444 -1.80 -18.75 14.75
C ASP A 444 -1.03 -18.11 13.58
N MET A 445 -0.65 -16.84 13.71
CA MET A 445 0.15 -16.13 12.71
C MET A 445 1.49 -16.84 12.49
N ALA A 446 2.19 -17.22 13.56
CA ALA A 446 3.41 -18.01 13.49
C ALA A 446 3.16 -19.32 12.75
N GLY A 447 2.04 -20.00 13.03
CA GLY A 447 1.64 -21.21 12.31
C GLY A 447 1.42 -21.01 10.81
N ARG A 448 0.82 -19.89 10.39
CA ARG A 448 0.68 -19.57 8.96
C ARG A 448 2.02 -19.23 8.32
N ILE A 449 2.87 -18.45 9.00
CA ILE A 449 4.24 -18.14 8.56
C ILE A 449 5.07 -19.43 8.42
N ALA A 450 4.87 -20.41 9.30
CA ALA A 450 5.55 -21.70 9.25
C ALA A 450 5.30 -22.46 7.94
N GLU A 451 4.13 -22.28 7.31
CA GLU A 451 3.72 -22.95 6.08
C GLU A 451 4.14 -22.22 4.80
N MET A 452 4.72 -21.01 4.92
CA MET A 452 5.15 -20.20 3.77
C MET A 452 6.62 -20.49 3.41
N ASP A 453 6.93 -20.40 2.10
CA ASP A 453 8.28 -20.52 1.56
C ASP A 453 9.04 -19.18 1.64
N LEU A 454 8.31 -18.07 1.56
CA LEU A 454 8.81 -16.71 1.63
C LEU A 454 7.75 -15.78 2.24
N ILE A 455 8.18 -14.83 3.05
CA ILE A 455 7.34 -13.72 3.52
C ILE A 455 7.77 -12.45 2.81
N ILE A 456 6.82 -11.70 2.24
CA ILE A 456 7.05 -10.34 1.75
C ILE A 456 6.20 -9.40 2.60
N THR A 457 6.85 -8.44 3.23
CA THR A 457 6.18 -7.55 4.18
C THR A 457 6.76 -6.15 4.17
N VAL A 458 6.02 -5.19 4.70
CA VAL A 458 6.59 -3.94 5.22
C VAL A 458 7.16 -4.16 6.61
N ASP A 459 7.84 -3.15 7.15
CA ASP A 459 8.22 -3.12 8.56
C ASP A 459 7.01 -3.24 9.50
N GLY A 460 7.06 -4.21 10.42
CA GLY A 460 5.99 -4.53 11.35
C GLY A 460 6.05 -5.96 11.89
N ASN A 461 5.04 -6.32 12.68
CA ASN A 461 4.95 -7.58 13.41
C ASN A 461 5.22 -8.85 12.58
N VAL A 462 4.72 -8.94 11.34
CA VAL A 462 4.95 -10.07 10.43
C VAL A 462 6.44 -10.19 10.06
N ALA A 463 7.13 -9.08 9.84
CA ALA A 463 8.57 -9.06 9.56
C ALA A 463 9.37 -9.60 10.74
N HIS A 464 9.08 -9.07 11.93
CA HIS A 464 9.78 -9.46 13.16
C HIS A 464 9.52 -10.90 13.55
N LEU A 465 8.28 -11.37 13.42
CA LEU A 465 7.92 -12.76 13.73
C LEU A 465 8.57 -13.73 12.74
N ALA A 466 8.49 -13.46 11.43
CA ALA A 466 9.14 -14.30 10.42
C ALA A 466 10.67 -14.36 10.62
N GLY A 467 11.31 -13.22 10.88
CA GLY A 467 12.73 -13.16 11.20
C GLY A 467 13.10 -13.89 12.50
N ALA A 468 12.29 -13.76 13.55
CA ALA A 468 12.50 -14.46 14.83
C ALA A 468 12.36 -15.99 14.71
N MET A 469 11.55 -16.45 13.74
CA MET A 469 11.38 -17.86 13.40
C MET A 469 12.43 -18.38 12.40
N GLY A 470 13.35 -17.54 11.92
CA GLY A 470 14.34 -17.92 10.91
C GLY A 470 13.72 -18.22 9.54
N LYS A 471 12.57 -17.63 9.21
CA LYS A 471 11.96 -17.77 7.89
C LYS A 471 12.56 -16.78 6.89
N PRO A 472 12.71 -17.14 5.61
CA PRO A 472 13.05 -16.18 4.56
C PRO A 472 12.03 -15.04 4.53
N VAL A 473 12.49 -13.81 4.71
CA VAL A 473 11.62 -12.63 4.78
C VAL A 473 12.20 -11.47 3.97
N TRP A 474 11.40 -10.91 3.09
CA TRP A 474 11.74 -9.73 2.31
C TRP A 474 10.97 -8.54 2.85
N VAL A 475 11.71 -7.50 3.26
CA VAL A 475 11.12 -6.34 3.93
C VAL A 475 11.24 -5.12 3.02
N MET A 476 10.08 -4.55 2.67
CA MET A 476 9.99 -3.28 1.95
C MET A 476 10.09 -2.15 2.97
N LEU A 477 11.10 -1.30 2.80
CA LEU A 477 11.43 -0.24 3.72
C LEU A 477 11.19 1.13 3.09
N PRO A 478 10.62 2.08 3.86
CA PRO A 478 10.53 3.47 3.43
C PRO A 478 11.94 4.08 3.34
N TYR A 479 12.03 5.26 2.75
CA TYR A 479 13.30 5.98 2.61
C TYR A 479 14.00 6.20 3.97
N ALA A 480 13.23 6.56 5.00
CA ALA A 480 13.67 6.64 6.38
C ALA A 480 13.18 5.42 7.17
N PRO A 481 13.96 4.34 7.27
CA PRO A 481 13.54 3.11 7.91
C PRO A 481 13.45 3.25 9.44
N ASP A 482 12.83 2.26 10.09
CA ASP A 482 13.06 2.04 11.51
C ASP A 482 14.51 1.62 11.77
N TRP A 483 15.00 1.95 12.95
CA TRP A 483 16.41 1.80 13.31
C TRP A 483 16.90 0.34 13.23
N ARG A 484 16.00 -0.63 13.41
CA ARG A 484 16.26 -2.07 13.35
C ARG A 484 16.83 -2.53 12.03
N TRP A 485 16.53 -1.78 10.98
CA TRP A 485 16.95 -2.10 9.62
C TRP A 485 18.23 -1.35 9.22
N MET A 486 18.67 -0.36 10.01
CA MET A 486 19.87 0.44 9.78
C MET A 486 19.90 1.13 8.40
N LEU A 487 20.97 1.89 8.14
CA LEU A 487 21.23 2.53 6.84
C LEU A 487 22.21 1.71 5.98
N HIS A 488 22.13 1.91 4.66
CA HIS A 488 23.13 1.45 3.68
C HIS A 488 23.45 -0.06 3.66
N ARG A 489 22.44 -0.92 3.89
CA ARG A 489 22.58 -2.37 3.78
C ARG A 489 21.32 -3.06 3.27
N ASP A 490 21.45 -4.19 2.61
CA ASP A 490 20.33 -5.01 2.11
C ASP A 490 20.06 -6.26 2.96
N ASP A 491 20.80 -6.44 4.06
CA ASP A 491 20.67 -7.50 5.06
C ASP A 491 20.25 -6.96 6.43
N SER A 492 19.97 -7.87 7.39
CA SER A 492 19.66 -7.51 8.77
C SER A 492 20.53 -8.27 9.78
N PRO A 493 21.35 -7.58 10.60
CA PRO A 493 22.05 -8.20 11.72
C PRO A 493 21.13 -8.82 12.76
N TRP A 494 19.88 -8.33 12.85
CA TRP A 494 18.88 -8.86 13.79
C TRP A 494 18.21 -10.14 13.28
N TYR A 495 18.11 -10.29 11.95
CA TYR A 495 17.41 -11.38 11.27
C TYR A 495 18.20 -11.83 10.03
N PRO A 496 19.08 -12.83 10.15
CA PRO A 496 19.97 -13.26 9.06
C PRO A 496 19.26 -13.73 7.77
N THR A 497 17.98 -14.10 7.87
CA THR A 497 17.15 -14.53 6.74
C THR A 497 16.42 -13.38 6.05
N ALA A 498 16.60 -12.15 6.53
CA ALA A 498 15.95 -10.96 5.97
C ALA A 498 16.73 -10.39 4.78
N ARG A 499 16.00 -10.05 3.71
CA ARG A 499 16.49 -9.23 2.60
C ARG A 499 15.70 -7.92 2.56
N LEU A 500 16.38 -6.79 2.44
CA LEU A 500 15.79 -5.46 2.55
C LEU A 500 15.70 -4.79 1.18
N PHE A 501 14.53 -4.23 0.87
CA PHE A 501 14.27 -3.46 -0.35
C PHE A 501 13.90 -2.04 0.06
N ARG A 502 14.71 -1.06 -0.32
CA ARG A 502 14.63 0.32 0.20
C ARG A 502 14.15 1.29 -0.87
N GLN A 503 13.39 2.28 -0.44
CA GLN A 503 13.05 3.40 -1.30
C GLN A 503 14.30 4.24 -1.56
N GLU A 504 14.56 4.54 -2.82
CA GLU A 504 15.56 5.54 -3.20
C GLU A 504 15.06 6.96 -2.96
N ARG A 505 13.74 7.15 -3.04
CA ARG A 505 13.05 8.43 -2.85
C ARG A 505 11.82 8.21 -1.98
N ALA A 506 11.61 9.09 -1.01
CA ALA A 506 10.45 9.01 -0.12
C ALA A 506 9.14 8.96 -0.93
N GLY A 507 8.30 7.97 -0.62
CA GLY A 507 6.99 7.78 -1.25
C GLY A 507 7.01 7.00 -2.57
N ASP A 508 8.18 6.74 -3.17
CA ASP A 508 8.28 5.91 -4.38
C ASP A 508 8.35 4.42 -4.05
N TRP A 509 7.18 3.81 -3.87
CA TRP A 509 7.02 2.36 -3.75
C TRP A 509 7.10 1.63 -5.10
N THR A 510 6.94 2.32 -6.22
CA THR A 510 6.90 1.69 -7.55
C THR A 510 8.27 1.11 -7.92
N GLY A 511 9.34 1.82 -7.59
CA GLY A 511 10.72 1.34 -7.73
C GLY A 511 10.96 0.04 -6.95
N ILE A 512 10.54 -0.01 -5.68
CA ILE A 512 10.66 -1.22 -4.85
C ILE A 512 9.91 -2.39 -5.48
N ILE A 513 8.63 -2.19 -5.87
CA ILE A 513 7.82 -3.27 -6.45
C ILE A 513 8.48 -3.83 -7.73
N THR A 514 9.09 -2.97 -8.54
CA THR A 514 9.82 -3.38 -9.74
C THR A 514 11.02 -4.27 -9.41
N HIS A 515 11.88 -3.84 -8.47
CA HIS A 515 13.02 -4.65 -8.02
C HIS A 515 12.58 -5.96 -7.35
N LEU A 516 11.47 -5.93 -6.61
CA LEU A 516 10.92 -7.10 -5.96
C LEU A 516 10.40 -8.12 -6.97
N MET A 517 9.75 -7.68 -8.05
CA MET A 517 9.30 -8.56 -9.14
C MET A 517 10.47 -9.28 -9.81
N VAL A 518 11.59 -8.58 -10.06
CA VAL A 518 12.80 -9.20 -10.62
C VAL A 518 13.35 -10.27 -9.66
N ALA A 519 13.49 -9.92 -8.37
CA ALA A 519 13.95 -10.87 -7.37
C ALA A 519 13.01 -12.09 -7.23
N LEU A 520 11.69 -11.88 -7.31
CA LEU A 520 10.70 -12.96 -7.30
C LEU A 520 10.86 -13.88 -8.52
N ASP A 521 11.09 -13.33 -9.70
CA ASP A 521 11.29 -14.11 -10.92
C ASP A 521 12.51 -15.02 -10.80
N GLU A 522 13.63 -14.49 -10.30
CA GLU A 522 14.84 -15.25 -10.00
C GLU A 522 14.57 -16.36 -8.97
N ARG A 523 13.86 -16.02 -7.88
CA ARG A 523 13.54 -16.97 -6.81
C ARG A 523 12.61 -18.09 -7.29
N VAL A 524 11.60 -17.76 -8.09
CA VAL A 524 10.70 -18.76 -8.70
C VAL A 524 11.49 -19.63 -9.67
N GLY A 525 12.36 -19.06 -10.51
CA GLY A 525 13.23 -19.81 -11.42
C GLY A 525 14.13 -20.80 -10.69
N ALA A 526 14.81 -20.34 -9.63
CA ALA A 526 15.68 -21.17 -8.81
C ALA A 526 14.92 -22.28 -8.07
N GLU A 527 13.76 -21.96 -7.47
CA GLU A 527 12.93 -22.96 -6.79
C GLU A 527 12.35 -23.97 -7.78
N HIS A 528 11.94 -23.53 -8.97
CA HIS A 528 11.47 -24.42 -10.01
C HIS A 528 12.57 -25.38 -10.45
N GLN A 529 13.80 -24.90 -10.65
CA GLN A 529 14.96 -25.74 -10.97
C GLN A 529 15.29 -26.72 -9.84
N ARG A 530 15.25 -26.27 -8.59
CA ARG A 530 15.46 -27.12 -7.40
C ARG A 530 14.42 -28.23 -7.34
N ARG A 531 13.13 -27.89 -7.42
CA ARG A 531 12.03 -28.86 -7.44
C ARG A 531 12.12 -29.81 -8.63
N GLN A 532 12.50 -29.32 -9.80
CA GLN A 532 12.75 -30.20 -10.96
C GLN A 532 13.93 -31.15 -10.71
N ALA A 533 14.99 -30.71 -10.05
CA ALA A 533 16.12 -31.56 -9.69
C ALA A 533 15.75 -32.59 -8.60
N GLU A 534 15.00 -32.18 -7.58
CA GLU A 534 14.44 -33.05 -6.54
C GLU A 534 13.46 -34.06 -7.15
N ALA A 535 12.54 -33.63 -8.01
CA ALA A 535 11.61 -34.48 -8.73
C ALA A 535 12.34 -35.44 -9.69
N ARG A 536 13.42 -35.01 -10.35
CA ARG A 536 14.31 -35.90 -11.13
C ARG A 536 15.09 -36.88 -10.25
N GLY A 537 15.32 -36.59 -8.97
CA GLY A 537 15.87 -37.51 -7.99
C GLY A 537 14.82 -38.47 -7.40
N GLN A 538 13.56 -38.03 -7.34
CA GLN A 538 12.35 -38.81 -7.00
C GLN A 538 11.77 -39.56 -8.22
N MET A 539 12.34 -39.35 -9.41
CA MET A 539 12.07 -40.07 -10.65
C MET A 539 13.33 -40.86 -11.03
N GLY A 540 13.17 -41.99 -11.71
CA GLY A 540 14.27 -42.84 -12.14
C GLY A 540 14.37 -44.20 -11.43
N PRO A 541 15.36 -45.04 -11.81
CA PRO A 541 15.52 -46.41 -11.32
C PRO A 541 15.56 -46.56 -9.79
N LYS A 542 16.21 -45.61 -9.09
CA LYS A 542 16.29 -45.61 -7.62
C LYS A 542 14.92 -45.39 -6.98
N ALA A 543 14.16 -44.38 -7.40
CA ALA A 543 12.85 -44.10 -6.81
C ALA A 543 11.82 -45.19 -7.12
N ALA A 544 11.86 -45.76 -8.33
CA ALA A 544 11.05 -46.90 -8.71
C ALA A 544 11.36 -48.16 -7.87
N THR A 545 12.65 -48.41 -7.60
CA THR A 545 13.11 -49.47 -6.70
C THR A 545 12.64 -49.23 -5.26
N ARG A 546 12.75 -47.99 -4.76
CA ARG A 546 12.28 -47.62 -3.41
C ARG A 546 10.78 -47.85 -3.24
N ALA A 547 9.96 -47.39 -4.19
CA ALA A 547 8.51 -47.58 -4.16
C ALA A 547 8.10 -49.06 -4.22
N PHE A 548 8.82 -49.86 -5.02
CA PHE A 548 8.62 -51.30 -5.06
C PHE A 548 8.99 -51.98 -3.73
N LEU A 549 10.18 -51.70 -3.19
CA LEU A 549 10.64 -52.28 -1.93
C LEU A 549 9.73 -51.90 -0.76
N SER A 550 9.34 -50.63 -0.62
CA SER A 550 8.43 -50.19 0.45
C SER A 550 7.04 -50.83 0.38
N THR A 551 6.62 -51.29 -0.80
CA THR A 551 5.31 -51.95 -0.95
C THR A 551 5.35 -53.40 -0.46
N HIS A 552 6.53 -54.03 -0.50
CA HIS A 552 6.67 -55.47 -0.28
C HIS A 552 7.44 -55.88 0.97
N LEU A 553 8.20 -54.95 1.56
CA LEU A 553 8.85 -55.10 2.84
C LEU A 553 7.81 -55.22 3.98
N LYS A 554 8.03 -56.18 4.88
CA LYS A 554 7.16 -56.50 6.01
C LYS A 554 8.01 -56.69 7.28
N ALA A 555 7.37 -56.54 8.44
CA ALA A 555 8.02 -56.79 9.72
C ALA A 555 8.60 -58.22 9.79
N GLY A 556 9.83 -58.36 10.28
CA GLY A 556 10.57 -59.61 10.33
C GLY A 556 11.25 -60.01 9.01
N ASP A 557 11.15 -59.21 7.95
CA ASP A 557 11.97 -59.41 6.73
C ASP A 557 13.44 -59.08 7.03
N LEU A 558 14.34 -59.79 6.34
CA LEU A 558 15.76 -59.45 6.26
C LEU A 558 16.03 -58.82 4.88
N PHE A 559 16.37 -57.53 4.87
CA PHE A 559 16.72 -56.80 3.66
C PHE A 559 18.23 -56.83 3.44
N VAL A 560 18.68 -57.43 2.33
CA VAL A 560 20.10 -57.52 1.95
C VAL A 560 20.35 -56.60 0.77
N ASP A 561 21.10 -55.50 1.00
CA ASP A 561 21.40 -54.47 0.01
C ASP A 561 22.86 -54.59 -0.44
N ILE A 562 23.08 -55.22 -1.60
CA ILE A 562 24.41 -55.49 -2.15
C ILE A 562 24.78 -54.36 -3.11
N GLY A 563 25.86 -53.63 -2.83
CA GLY A 563 26.19 -52.37 -3.50
C GLY A 563 25.33 -51.21 -2.96
N ALA A 564 25.27 -51.09 -1.64
CA ALA A 564 24.46 -50.10 -0.92
C ALA A 564 24.85 -48.64 -1.25
N GLY A 565 26.13 -48.36 -1.56
CA GLY A 565 26.61 -47.03 -1.92
C GLY A 565 26.39 -45.99 -0.82
N ASP A 566 25.49 -45.03 -1.07
CA ASP A 566 25.09 -43.99 -0.11
C ASP A 566 24.09 -44.48 0.95
N GLY A 567 23.66 -45.75 0.86
CA GLY A 567 22.80 -46.39 1.84
C GLY A 567 21.33 -45.97 1.80
N THR A 568 20.90 -45.23 0.76
CA THR A 568 19.52 -44.70 0.66
C THR A 568 18.45 -45.78 0.87
N HIS A 569 18.56 -46.92 0.18
CA HIS A 569 17.58 -48.02 0.28
C HIS A 569 17.66 -48.75 1.62
N SER A 570 18.86 -48.83 2.19
CA SER A 570 19.10 -49.46 3.49
C SER A 570 18.44 -48.65 4.62
N LEU A 571 18.57 -47.32 4.61
CA LEU A 571 17.90 -46.43 5.58
C LEU A 571 16.38 -46.47 5.42
N ASP A 572 15.88 -46.44 4.18
CA ASP A 572 14.45 -46.51 3.89
C ASP A 572 13.82 -47.82 4.38
N ALA A 573 14.54 -48.94 4.27
CA ALA A 573 14.08 -50.24 4.75
C ALA A 573 14.07 -50.31 6.29
N ALA A 574 15.08 -49.75 6.97
CA ALA A 574 15.13 -49.73 8.44
C ALA A 574 14.03 -48.84 9.05
N CYS A 575 13.76 -47.69 8.44
CA CYS A 575 12.70 -46.78 8.89
C CYS A 575 11.30 -47.17 8.39
N HIS A 576 11.12 -48.39 7.89
CA HIS A 576 9.87 -48.81 7.26
C HIS A 576 8.69 -48.83 8.27
N PRO A 577 7.48 -48.40 7.89
CA PRO A 577 6.33 -48.28 8.81
C PRO A 577 5.88 -49.60 9.45
N ALA A 578 6.20 -50.74 8.84
CA ALA A 578 5.89 -52.06 9.40
C ALA A 578 6.68 -52.36 10.70
N GLY A 579 7.82 -51.67 10.92
CA GLY A 579 8.74 -51.93 12.02
C GLY A 579 9.50 -53.25 11.90
N ASP A 580 10.60 -53.40 12.65
CA ASP A 580 11.34 -54.67 12.83
C ASP A 580 11.90 -55.29 11.53
N ILE A 581 12.48 -54.48 10.65
CA ILE A 581 13.21 -54.95 9.46
C ILE A 581 14.71 -54.89 9.76
N ARG A 582 15.39 -56.04 9.65
CA ARG A 582 16.84 -56.12 9.75
C ARG A 582 17.45 -55.80 8.39
N VAL A 583 18.49 -54.97 8.36
CA VAL A 583 19.16 -54.58 7.12
C VAL A 583 20.62 -55.02 7.15
N LEU A 584 21.02 -55.78 6.13
CA LEU A 584 22.42 -56.12 5.86
C LEU A 584 22.89 -55.34 4.64
N ALA A 585 23.57 -54.22 4.87
CA ALA A 585 24.07 -53.33 3.83
C ALA A 585 25.52 -53.67 3.48
N ILE A 586 25.76 -54.14 2.26
CA ILE A 586 27.06 -54.66 1.85
C ILE A 586 27.61 -53.80 0.73
N ASP A 587 28.81 -53.23 0.90
CA ASP A 587 29.50 -52.54 -0.20
C ASP A 587 30.96 -52.99 -0.30
N ALA A 588 31.40 -53.28 -1.52
CA ALA A 588 32.77 -53.69 -1.78
C ALA A 588 33.78 -52.54 -1.58
N LYS A 589 33.33 -51.28 -1.66
CA LYS A 589 34.18 -50.09 -1.51
C LYS A 589 34.29 -49.66 -0.04
N PRO A 590 35.52 -49.61 0.51
CA PRO A 590 35.72 -49.14 1.88
C PRO A 590 35.23 -47.72 2.14
N SER A 591 35.36 -46.81 1.16
CA SER A 591 34.91 -45.42 1.31
C SER A 591 33.40 -45.32 1.49
N ASP A 592 32.64 -46.05 0.68
CA ASP A 592 31.20 -45.95 0.64
C ASP A 592 30.60 -46.64 1.88
N ALA A 593 31.17 -47.79 2.28
CA ALA A 593 30.83 -48.46 3.52
C ALA A 593 31.14 -47.60 4.77
N ALA A 594 32.27 -46.89 4.82
CA ALA A 594 32.60 -46.04 5.97
C ALA A 594 31.68 -44.83 6.08
N ILE A 595 31.44 -44.12 4.97
CA ILE A 595 30.50 -42.98 4.91
C ILE A 595 29.11 -43.42 5.34
N PHE A 596 28.68 -44.61 4.88
CA PHE A 596 27.37 -45.11 5.25
C PHE A 596 27.30 -45.51 6.72
N SER A 597 28.33 -46.15 7.28
CA SER A 597 28.42 -46.45 8.72
C SER A 597 28.28 -45.19 9.58
N ASP A 598 28.99 -44.12 9.25
CA ASP A 598 28.87 -42.84 9.97
C ASP A 598 27.44 -42.28 9.90
N THR A 599 26.78 -42.44 8.76
CA THR A 599 25.39 -42.00 8.56
C THR A 599 24.42 -42.82 9.42
N VAL A 600 24.62 -44.14 9.54
CA VAL A 600 23.81 -45.02 10.38
C VAL A 600 23.95 -44.65 11.87
N ASP A 601 25.18 -44.38 12.32
CA ASP A 601 25.45 -44.00 13.72
C ASP A 601 24.81 -42.65 14.08
N LEU A 602 24.93 -41.66 13.20
CA LEU A 602 24.27 -40.35 13.37
C LEU A 602 22.73 -40.44 13.36
N SER A 603 22.19 -41.47 12.70
CA SER A 603 20.74 -41.69 12.60
C SER A 603 20.17 -42.53 13.75
N GLY A 604 21.02 -43.09 14.62
CA GLY A 604 20.59 -43.95 15.74
C GLY A 604 20.03 -45.31 15.31
N LEU A 605 20.42 -45.81 14.13
CA LEU A 605 19.89 -47.06 13.54
C LEU A 605 20.87 -48.24 13.60
N SER A 606 21.96 -48.12 14.36
CA SER A 606 23.05 -49.12 14.42
C SER A 606 22.59 -50.49 14.95
N ASP A 607 21.48 -50.57 15.68
CA ASP A 607 20.89 -51.84 16.14
C ASP A 607 20.09 -52.58 15.04
N GLN A 608 19.73 -51.89 13.95
CA GLN A 608 18.88 -52.40 12.86
C GLN A 608 19.65 -52.60 11.54
N ILE A 609 20.68 -51.79 11.29
CA ILE A 609 21.48 -51.82 10.06
C ILE A 609 22.90 -52.29 10.37
N GLU A 610 23.29 -53.44 9.82
CA GLU A 610 24.68 -53.90 9.79
C GLU A 610 25.34 -53.50 8.46
N VAL A 611 26.38 -52.66 8.51
CA VAL A 611 27.14 -52.24 7.34
C VAL A 611 28.42 -53.08 7.21
N MET A 612 28.56 -53.79 6.09
CA MET A 612 29.70 -54.67 5.81
C MET A 612 30.52 -54.19 4.61
N CYS A 613 31.84 -54.10 4.78
CA CYS A 613 32.76 -53.85 3.66
C CYS A 613 33.27 -55.16 3.03
N GLN A 614 32.42 -55.85 2.27
CA GLN A 614 32.65 -57.21 1.76
C GLN A 614 32.34 -57.34 0.25
N VAL A 615 32.99 -58.28 -0.43
CA VAL A 615 32.68 -58.63 -1.84
C VAL A 615 31.78 -59.88 -1.87
N VAL A 616 30.67 -59.81 -2.62
CA VAL A 616 29.66 -60.87 -2.73
C VAL A 616 29.61 -61.42 -4.16
N GLY A 617 29.57 -62.75 -4.33
CA GLY A 617 29.55 -63.44 -5.64
C GLY A 617 29.45 -64.96 -5.51
N GLY A 618 29.81 -65.72 -6.57
CA GLY A 618 29.63 -67.19 -6.66
C GLY A 618 30.49 -68.08 -5.73
N GLY A 619 31.40 -67.50 -4.94
CA GLY A 619 32.16 -68.19 -3.88
C GLY A 619 33.56 -68.68 -4.28
N GLN A 620 34.51 -68.58 -3.32
CA GLN A 620 35.88 -69.15 -3.33
C GLN A 620 36.84 -68.70 -4.46
N GLY A 621 36.70 -67.46 -4.96
CA GLY A 621 37.68 -66.82 -5.86
C GLY A 621 37.94 -65.35 -5.53
N PRO A 622 39.08 -64.77 -5.96
CA PRO A 622 39.28 -63.32 -5.92
C PRO A 622 38.36 -62.63 -6.95
N ALA A 623 37.59 -61.64 -6.51
CA ALA A 623 36.54 -60.99 -7.31
C ALA A 623 36.96 -59.64 -7.91
N LEU A 624 36.31 -59.25 -9.01
CA LEU A 624 36.49 -57.99 -9.72
C LEU A 624 35.64 -56.87 -9.10
N VAL A 625 36.26 -55.75 -8.74
CA VAL A 625 35.54 -54.56 -8.24
C VAL A 625 35.29 -53.60 -9.41
N ALA A 626 34.01 -53.39 -9.77
CA ALA A 626 33.65 -52.46 -10.84
C ALA A 626 33.71 -50.99 -10.37
N GLY A 627 34.40 -50.13 -11.14
CA GLY A 627 34.39 -48.67 -10.97
C GLY A 627 33.22 -48.01 -11.72
N ARG A 628 32.68 -46.89 -11.20
CA ARG A 628 31.58 -46.14 -11.87
C ARG A 628 32.13 -45.31 -13.06
N PRO A 629 31.38 -45.17 -14.17
CA PRO A 629 31.73 -44.23 -15.23
C PRO A 629 31.44 -42.78 -14.78
N ARG A 630 32.34 -41.83 -15.09
CA ARG A 630 32.03 -40.39 -15.12
C ARG A 630 31.70 -40.00 -16.56
N ALA A 631 30.60 -39.26 -16.73
CA ALA A 631 30.02 -38.88 -18.01
C ALA A 631 31.05 -38.21 -18.96
N GLY A 632 31.23 -38.78 -20.15
CA GLY A 632 31.74 -38.07 -21.32
C GLY A 632 33.08 -38.49 -21.92
N ARG A 633 33.82 -39.48 -21.37
CA ARG A 633 35.03 -40.03 -22.03
C ARG A 633 35.13 -41.55 -21.93
N THR A 634 35.44 -42.17 -23.06
CA THR A 634 35.58 -43.61 -23.27
C THR A 634 36.83 -44.18 -22.57
N VAL A 635 36.61 -45.26 -21.81
CA VAL A 635 37.54 -46.32 -21.34
C VAL A 635 38.69 -45.90 -20.41
N PHE A 636 38.61 -46.36 -19.15
CA PHE A 636 39.41 -47.50 -18.67
C PHE A 636 38.56 -48.30 -17.67
N ALA A 637 37.99 -49.42 -18.11
CA ALA A 637 37.63 -50.48 -17.18
C ALA A 637 38.92 -50.89 -16.47
N LEU A 638 38.88 -51.12 -15.15
CA LEU A 638 39.94 -51.91 -14.53
C LEU A 638 39.98 -53.25 -15.30
N PRO A 639 41.14 -53.68 -15.80
CA PRO A 639 41.24 -54.95 -16.50
C PRO A 639 40.65 -56.09 -15.68
N GLN A 640 40.13 -57.14 -16.33
CA GLN A 640 39.59 -58.37 -15.70
C GLN A 640 40.55 -59.09 -14.72
N TRP A 641 41.76 -58.57 -14.48
CA TRP A 641 42.76 -59.09 -13.55
C TRP A 641 43.02 -58.19 -12.32
N VAL A 642 42.32 -57.06 -12.13
CA VAL A 642 42.37 -56.31 -10.86
C VAL A 642 41.52 -57.04 -9.83
N ARG A 643 42.11 -58.10 -9.30
CA ARG A 643 41.59 -58.88 -8.18
C ARG A 643 41.64 -58.01 -6.92
N SER A 644 40.50 -57.83 -6.28
CA SER A 644 40.49 -57.42 -4.87
C SER A 644 41.18 -58.52 -4.05
N ASP A 645 42.07 -58.15 -3.13
CA ASP A 645 42.69 -59.09 -2.16
C ASP A 645 41.65 -59.70 -1.20
N LYS A 646 40.42 -59.17 -1.18
CA LYS A 646 39.30 -59.73 -0.42
C LYS A 646 38.71 -60.95 -1.15
N ARG A 647 38.61 -62.08 -0.46
CA ARG A 647 37.89 -63.28 -0.94
C ARG A 647 36.39 -62.98 -1.08
N SER A 648 35.78 -63.38 -2.19
CA SER A 648 34.32 -63.28 -2.34
C SER A 648 33.61 -64.29 -1.44
N THR A 649 32.56 -63.86 -0.75
CA THR A 649 31.61 -64.75 -0.07
C THR A 649 30.30 -64.84 -0.85
N THR A 650 29.45 -65.81 -0.54
CA THR A 650 28.11 -65.90 -1.11
C THR A 650 27.07 -65.38 -0.11
N VAL A 651 25.90 -64.96 -0.59
CA VAL A 651 24.79 -64.53 0.29
C VAL A 651 24.31 -65.71 1.14
N ASP A 652 24.21 -66.91 0.54
CA ASP A 652 23.85 -68.14 1.27
C ASP A 652 24.82 -68.41 2.43
N ALA A 653 26.12 -68.22 2.23
CA ALA A 653 27.13 -68.41 3.27
C ALA A 653 27.07 -67.34 4.37
N LEU A 654 26.84 -66.07 4.00
CA LEU A 654 26.67 -64.98 4.96
C LEU A 654 25.47 -65.20 5.89
N ILE A 655 24.38 -65.74 5.36
CA ILE A 655 23.17 -66.05 6.14
C ILE A 655 23.36 -67.32 6.96
N ALA A 656 24.00 -68.36 6.40
CA ALA A 656 24.25 -69.62 7.10
C ALA A 656 25.10 -69.43 8.38
N ASP A 657 26.01 -68.45 8.39
CA ASP A 657 26.84 -68.07 9.54
C ASP A 657 26.08 -67.24 10.61
N ARG A 658 24.75 -67.07 10.47
CA ARG A 658 23.90 -66.25 11.35
C ARG A 658 22.60 -66.99 11.70
N SER A 659 22.65 -67.82 12.75
CA SER A 659 21.52 -68.67 13.15
C SER A 659 20.25 -67.91 13.54
N ASP A 660 20.38 -66.64 13.92
CA ASP A 660 19.29 -65.71 14.23
C ASP A 660 18.55 -65.20 12.99
N LEU A 661 19.14 -65.32 11.79
CA LEU A 661 18.61 -64.77 10.54
C LEU A 661 18.05 -65.84 9.58
N ILE A 662 18.31 -67.13 9.82
CA ILE A 662 17.96 -68.25 8.92
C ILE A 662 16.45 -68.42 8.69
N ALA A 663 15.61 -68.00 9.64
CA ALA A 663 14.16 -68.13 9.56
C ALA A 663 13.46 -66.93 8.88
N ALA A 664 14.20 -65.86 8.54
CA ALA A 664 13.63 -64.64 7.99
C ALA A 664 13.30 -64.75 6.49
N ARG A 665 12.29 -64.01 6.05
CA ARG A 665 11.98 -63.84 4.61
C ARG A 665 13.01 -62.88 4.01
N LEU A 666 13.72 -63.32 2.98
CA LEU A 666 14.82 -62.56 2.39
C LEU A 666 14.34 -61.66 1.25
N ILE A 667 14.74 -60.40 1.30
CA ILE A 667 14.52 -59.39 0.27
C ILE A 667 15.89 -58.90 -0.18
N VAL A 668 16.28 -59.17 -1.42
CA VAL A 668 17.64 -58.87 -1.90
C VAL A 668 17.61 -57.81 -3.00
N ARG A 669 18.46 -56.81 -2.88
CA ARG A 669 18.68 -55.79 -3.92
C ARG A 669 20.15 -55.80 -4.33
N ILE A 670 20.40 -55.84 -5.65
CA ILE A 670 21.73 -55.86 -6.25
C ILE A 670 21.96 -54.54 -7.00
N GLY A 671 22.72 -53.64 -6.40
CA GLY A 671 23.16 -52.35 -6.95
C GLY A 671 24.49 -52.39 -7.71
N ALA A 672 25.17 -53.55 -7.79
CA ALA A 672 26.48 -53.69 -8.41
C ALA A 672 26.40 -53.92 -9.93
N ALA A 673 26.60 -52.84 -10.68
CA ALA A 673 26.67 -52.83 -12.14
C ALA A 673 27.92 -53.59 -12.66
N GLY A 674 27.85 -54.93 -12.70
CA GLY A 674 28.91 -55.76 -13.29
C GLY A 674 29.04 -57.20 -12.76
N SER A 675 28.27 -57.61 -11.75
CA SER A 675 28.40 -58.95 -11.12
C SER A 675 27.07 -59.61 -10.78
N VAL A 676 25.98 -59.22 -11.46
CA VAL A 676 24.62 -59.73 -11.18
C VAL A 676 24.55 -61.25 -11.33
N ASP A 677 25.10 -61.81 -12.42
CA ASP A 677 25.09 -63.26 -12.67
C ASP A 677 25.84 -64.05 -11.59
N ASP A 678 27.01 -63.57 -11.19
CA ASP A 678 27.83 -64.20 -10.14
C ASP A 678 27.14 -64.16 -8.77
N ILE A 679 26.49 -63.03 -8.44
CA ILE A 679 25.76 -62.86 -7.19
C ILE A 679 24.53 -63.77 -7.17
N VAL A 680 23.75 -63.82 -8.26
CA VAL A 680 22.58 -64.69 -8.40
C VAL A 680 22.98 -66.17 -8.33
N SER A 681 24.08 -66.55 -8.98
CA SER A 681 24.63 -67.91 -8.86
C SER A 681 25.06 -68.24 -7.42
N GLY A 682 25.60 -67.29 -6.67
CA GLY A 682 25.96 -67.45 -5.26
C GLY A 682 24.76 -67.57 -4.30
N MET A 683 23.53 -67.39 -4.80
CA MET A 683 22.28 -67.52 -4.04
C MET A 683 21.48 -68.78 -4.42
N SER A 684 22.06 -69.71 -5.19
CA SER A 684 21.31 -70.87 -5.70
C SER A 684 20.62 -71.71 -4.63
N GLY A 685 21.20 -71.79 -3.42
CA GLY A 685 20.61 -72.53 -2.31
C GLY A 685 19.36 -71.84 -1.78
N SER A 686 19.43 -70.53 -1.52
CA SER A 686 18.27 -69.73 -1.06
C SER A 686 17.21 -69.50 -2.15
N LEU A 687 17.62 -69.53 -3.43
CA LEU A 687 16.69 -69.50 -4.57
C LEU A 687 15.91 -70.83 -4.68
N ALA A 688 16.59 -71.97 -4.54
CA ALA A 688 15.97 -73.30 -4.61
C ALA A 688 15.07 -73.61 -3.41
N SER A 689 15.40 -73.12 -2.21
CA SER A 689 14.56 -73.25 -1.01
C SER A 689 13.34 -72.32 -1.02
N GLY A 690 13.32 -71.32 -1.91
CA GLY A 690 12.29 -70.27 -1.95
C GLY A 690 12.40 -69.24 -0.81
N SER A 691 13.53 -69.18 -0.10
CA SER A 691 13.73 -68.28 1.03
C SER A 691 13.84 -66.80 0.60
N ILE A 692 14.35 -66.54 -0.61
CA ILE A 692 14.36 -65.20 -1.23
C ILE A 692 12.97 -64.92 -1.80
N ALA A 693 12.20 -64.06 -1.15
CA ALA A 693 10.86 -63.73 -1.65
C ALA A 693 10.91 -62.73 -2.81
N ILE A 694 11.90 -61.82 -2.80
CA ILE A 694 12.01 -60.72 -3.75
C ILE A 694 13.47 -60.48 -4.09
N LEU A 695 13.73 -60.28 -5.38
CA LEU A 695 15.06 -59.92 -5.88
C LEU A 695 14.96 -58.74 -6.86
N VAL A 696 15.71 -57.67 -6.60
CA VAL A 696 15.74 -56.46 -7.44
C VAL A 696 17.15 -56.23 -7.98
N PHE A 697 17.28 -56.06 -9.29
CA PHE A 697 18.58 -55.82 -9.93
C PHE A 697 18.42 -55.05 -11.25
N GLU A 698 19.53 -54.57 -11.81
CA GLU A 698 19.56 -53.92 -13.13
C GLU A 698 19.95 -54.95 -14.21
N ASN A 699 19.08 -55.14 -15.21
CA ASN A 699 19.38 -55.93 -16.40
C ASN A 699 20.11 -55.09 -17.45
N ARG A 700 21.10 -55.72 -18.09
CA ARG A 700 21.87 -55.18 -19.20
C ARG A 700 22.04 -56.25 -20.27
N GLU A 701 22.39 -55.83 -21.47
CA GLU A 701 22.65 -56.75 -22.58
C GLU A 701 23.73 -57.77 -22.17
N GLY A 702 23.43 -59.06 -22.32
CA GLY A 702 24.35 -60.17 -22.04
C GLY A 702 24.32 -60.75 -20.61
N ILE A 703 23.44 -60.29 -19.71
CA ILE A 703 23.26 -60.86 -18.36
C ILE A 703 22.30 -62.06 -18.40
N ALA A 704 22.67 -63.18 -17.78
CA ALA A 704 21.89 -64.44 -17.77
C ALA A 704 20.88 -64.54 -16.60
N ALA A 705 21.02 -63.71 -15.57
CA ALA A 705 20.23 -63.74 -14.33
C ALA A 705 18.70 -63.80 -14.53
N PRO A 706 18.06 -63.07 -15.46
CA PRO A 706 16.62 -63.23 -15.71
C PRO A 706 16.23 -64.67 -16.06
N GLN A 707 16.98 -65.33 -16.96
CA GLN A 707 16.69 -66.70 -17.34
C GLN A 707 16.87 -67.67 -16.17
N VAL A 708 17.97 -67.51 -15.42
CA VAL A 708 18.24 -68.33 -14.22
C VAL A 708 17.11 -68.22 -13.20
N LEU A 709 16.63 -67.01 -12.92
CA LEU A 709 15.52 -66.80 -11.97
C LEU A 709 14.20 -67.40 -12.48
N ALA A 710 13.93 -67.33 -13.79
CA ALA A 710 12.76 -67.96 -14.39
C ALA A 710 12.83 -69.50 -14.26
N ASP A 711 14.01 -70.10 -14.42
CA ASP A 711 14.23 -71.54 -14.25
C ASP A 711 13.98 -72.00 -12.80
N PHE A 712 14.22 -71.12 -11.81
CA PHE A 712 13.85 -71.31 -10.40
C PHE A 712 12.38 -70.95 -10.08
N GLY A 713 11.58 -70.58 -11.08
CA GLY A 713 10.13 -70.33 -10.93
C GLY A 713 9.74 -68.91 -10.50
N TYR A 714 10.64 -67.92 -10.62
CA TYR A 714 10.33 -66.51 -10.31
C TYR A 714 9.58 -65.83 -11.46
N GLN A 715 8.65 -64.95 -11.10
CA GLN A 715 7.96 -64.07 -12.05
C GLN A 715 8.72 -62.75 -12.16
N LEU A 716 9.02 -62.33 -13.38
CA LEU A 716 9.84 -61.15 -13.67
C LEU A 716 8.98 -60.00 -14.19
N PHE A 717 9.17 -58.82 -13.60
CA PHE A 717 8.46 -57.60 -13.94
C PHE A 717 9.44 -56.44 -14.17
N CYS A 718 8.94 -55.40 -14.84
CA CYS A 718 9.62 -54.11 -14.92
C CYS A 718 8.58 -52.98 -14.97
N PHE A 719 9.03 -51.74 -14.74
CA PHE A 719 8.19 -50.56 -14.93
C PHE A 719 8.15 -50.18 -16.41
N PRO A 720 7.00 -49.75 -16.97
CA PRO A 720 6.86 -49.38 -18.39
C PRO A 720 7.88 -48.33 -18.87
N SER A 721 8.34 -47.45 -17.97
CA SER A 721 9.35 -46.43 -18.20
C SER A 721 10.39 -46.47 -17.07
N GLU A 722 11.66 -46.17 -17.40
CA GLU A 722 12.74 -46.06 -16.40
C GLU A 722 12.59 -44.81 -15.52
N ILE A 723 11.69 -43.89 -15.86
CA ILE A 723 11.60 -42.56 -15.25
C ILE A 723 10.61 -42.53 -14.06
N ALA A 724 9.65 -43.44 -13.95
CA ALA A 724 8.64 -43.38 -12.89
C ALA A 724 8.11 -44.75 -12.44
N ALA A 725 7.73 -44.84 -11.15
CA ALA A 725 6.96 -45.96 -10.61
C ALA A 725 5.50 -45.93 -11.13
N GLY A 726 4.82 -47.07 -11.12
CA GLY A 726 3.43 -47.20 -11.58
C GLY A 726 3.01 -48.67 -11.67
N ARG A 727 2.11 -49.01 -12.59
CA ARG A 727 1.71 -50.42 -12.81
C ARG A 727 2.86 -51.22 -13.46
N LEU A 728 3.17 -52.39 -12.90
CA LEU A 728 4.17 -53.29 -13.47
C LEU A 728 3.67 -53.97 -14.74
N VAL A 729 4.60 -54.21 -15.66
CA VAL A 729 4.40 -55.05 -16.84
C VAL A 729 5.35 -56.26 -16.78
N PRO A 730 5.00 -57.40 -17.42
CA PRO A 730 5.93 -58.51 -17.55
C PRO A 730 7.26 -58.04 -18.14
N PHE A 731 8.37 -58.55 -17.61
CA PHE A 731 9.69 -58.22 -18.13
C PHE A 731 9.85 -58.72 -19.58
N ASP A 732 10.32 -57.85 -20.47
CA ASP A 732 10.39 -58.05 -21.92
C ASP A 732 11.83 -58.16 -22.45
N GLY A 733 12.82 -58.28 -21.56
CA GLY A 733 14.23 -58.45 -21.93
C GLY A 733 15.02 -57.15 -22.14
N ARG A 734 14.38 -55.98 -22.03
CA ARG A 734 15.05 -54.68 -22.22
C ARG A 734 16.05 -54.37 -21.09
N PRO A 735 17.04 -53.48 -21.35
CA PRO A 735 17.86 -52.91 -20.29
C PRO A 735 17.00 -52.15 -19.27
N GLY A 736 17.38 -52.19 -17.99
CA GLY A 736 16.67 -51.49 -16.91
C GLY A 736 16.44 -52.35 -15.66
N ILE A 737 15.72 -51.81 -14.67
CA ILE A 737 15.46 -52.52 -13.40
C ILE A 737 14.50 -53.69 -13.61
N VAL A 738 14.93 -54.86 -13.14
CA VAL A 738 14.14 -56.10 -13.07
C VAL A 738 13.70 -56.32 -11.64
N LEU A 739 12.41 -56.62 -11.50
CA LEU A 739 11.73 -56.90 -10.25
C LEU A 739 11.28 -58.36 -10.28
N ALA A 740 12.00 -59.23 -9.59
CA ALA A 740 11.73 -60.66 -9.54
C ALA A 740 10.96 -61.02 -8.26
N LEU A 741 9.86 -61.76 -8.42
CA LEU A 741 8.97 -62.20 -7.35
C LEU A 741 8.93 -63.74 -7.31
N ALA A 742 9.17 -64.32 -6.14
CA ALA A 742 9.12 -65.78 -5.95
C ALA A 742 7.69 -66.33 -6.16
N ALA A 743 7.59 -67.63 -6.43
CA ALA A 743 6.32 -68.33 -6.57
C ALA A 743 5.42 -68.12 -5.33
N GLY A 744 4.28 -67.45 -5.52
CA GLY A 744 3.32 -67.11 -4.45
C GLY A 744 3.29 -65.63 -4.06
N GLN A 745 4.28 -64.83 -4.45
CA GLN A 745 4.23 -63.37 -4.35
C GLN A 745 3.43 -62.79 -5.53
N LYS A 746 2.64 -61.74 -5.30
CA LYS A 746 1.86 -61.06 -6.34
C LYS A 746 2.26 -59.60 -6.43
N PRO A 747 2.38 -59.02 -7.63
CA PRO A 747 2.61 -57.59 -7.75
C PRO A 747 1.40 -56.81 -7.21
N ALA A 748 1.67 -55.68 -6.56
CA ALA A 748 0.64 -54.69 -6.24
C ALA A 748 0.01 -54.12 -7.52
N THR A 749 -1.21 -53.58 -7.39
CA THR A 749 -1.94 -52.98 -8.51
C THR A 749 -1.24 -51.74 -9.07
N GLU A 750 -0.56 -50.98 -8.22
CA GLU A 750 0.17 -49.75 -8.55
C GLU A 750 1.29 -49.52 -7.52
N TYR A 751 2.38 -48.89 -7.95
CA TYR A 751 3.56 -48.61 -7.10
C TYR A 751 3.91 -47.11 -7.17
N GLY A 752 4.23 -46.52 -6.02
CA GLY A 752 4.45 -45.07 -5.88
C GLY A 752 3.16 -44.31 -5.56
N ASP A 753 3.28 -43.06 -5.09
CA ASP A 753 2.12 -42.23 -4.80
C ASP A 753 1.60 -41.54 -6.07
N ALA A 754 0.58 -42.12 -6.69
CA ALA A 754 -0.10 -41.54 -7.86
C ALA A 754 -0.76 -40.18 -7.56
N ASN A 755 -0.89 -39.82 -6.28
CA ASN A 755 -1.43 -38.55 -5.81
C ASN A 755 -0.34 -37.51 -5.46
N ASP A 756 0.94 -37.77 -5.73
CA ASP A 756 1.97 -36.75 -5.55
C ASP A 756 1.67 -35.56 -6.50
N PRO A 757 1.31 -34.39 -5.95
CA PRO A 757 0.91 -33.23 -6.73
C PRO A 757 2.07 -32.66 -7.56
N THR A 758 3.30 -33.07 -7.27
CA THR A 758 4.51 -32.62 -7.98
C THR A 758 4.89 -33.53 -9.16
N SER A 759 4.20 -34.65 -9.36
CA SER A 759 4.47 -35.53 -10.50
C SER A 759 4.10 -34.86 -11.83
N PRO A 760 4.89 -35.05 -12.91
CA PRO A 760 4.56 -34.51 -14.24
C PRO A 760 3.17 -34.93 -14.73
N ALA A 761 2.73 -36.14 -14.36
CA ALA A 761 1.40 -36.64 -14.67
C ALA A 761 0.29 -35.87 -13.93
N ALA A 762 0.47 -35.59 -12.63
CA ALA A 762 -0.48 -34.79 -11.85
C ALA A 762 -0.56 -33.34 -12.39
N MET A 763 0.57 -32.71 -12.70
CA MET A 763 0.61 -31.37 -13.29
C MET A 763 -0.08 -31.32 -14.66
N SER A 764 0.17 -32.32 -15.52
CA SER A 764 -0.48 -32.41 -16.83
C SER A 764 -1.99 -32.61 -16.71
N ARG A 765 -2.45 -33.43 -15.74
CA ARG A 765 -3.89 -33.62 -15.46
C ARG A 765 -4.53 -32.33 -14.96
N ALA A 766 -3.88 -31.61 -14.04
CA ALA A 766 -4.38 -30.34 -13.52
C ALA A 766 -4.51 -29.27 -14.62
N SER A 767 -3.52 -29.15 -15.50
CA SER A 767 -3.57 -28.20 -16.63
C SER A 767 -4.66 -28.56 -17.65
N ALA A 768 -4.83 -29.85 -17.96
CA ALA A 768 -5.92 -30.31 -18.83
C ALA A 768 -7.30 -30.03 -18.22
N GLN A 769 -7.47 -30.30 -16.93
CA GLN A 769 -8.71 -30.00 -16.21
C GLN A 769 -8.99 -28.49 -16.15
N ALA A 770 -7.95 -27.67 -15.97
CA ALA A 770 -8.07 -26.22 -16.02
C ALA A 770 -8.54 -25.72 -17.39
N ALA A 771 -8.02 -26.29 -18.49
CA ALA A 771 -8.43 -25.95 -19.84
C ALA A 771 -9.91 -26.31 -20.11
N GLU A 772 -10.37 -27.48 -19.64
CA GLU A 772 -11.77 -27.89 -19.76
C GLU A 772 -12.71 -26.93 -19.00
N LEU A 773 -12.37 -26.60 -17.75
CA LEU A 773 -13.11 -25.64 -16.93
C LEU A 773 -13.13 -24.24 -17.57
N ALA A 774 -12.02 -23.79 -18.15
CA ALA A 774 -11.96 -22.53 -18.89
C ALA A 774 -12.91 -22.54 -20.10
N GLY A 775 -12.93 -23.64 -20.88
CA GLY A 775 -13.86 -23.81 -21.99
C GLY A 775 -15.33 -23.76 -21.55
N TRP A 776 -15.69 -24.39 -20.43
CA TRP A 776 -17.03 -24.25 -19.85
C TRP A 776 -17.34 -22.82 -19.44
N GLY A 777 -16.39 -22.10 -18.85
CA GLY A 777 -16.55 -20.69 -18.52
C GLY A 777 -16.84 -19.82 -19.75
N VAL A 778 -16.18 -20.09 -20.88
CA VAL A 778 -16.46 -19.40 -22.16
C VAL A 778 -17.88 -19.72 -22.66
N ASN A 779 -18.32 -20.98 -22.57
CA ASN A 779 -19.69 -21.36 -22.93
C ASN A 779 -20.73 -20.63 -22.07
N GLU A 780 -20.49 -20.50 -20.76
CA GLU A 780 -21.34 -19.75 -19.83
C GLU A 780 -21.40 -18.25 -20.16
N LEU A 781 -20.27 -17.64 -20.57
CA LEU A 781 -20.24 -16.26 -21.06
C LEU A 781 -21.09 -16.09 -22.32
N ASN A 782 -20.94 -16.99 -23.29
CA ASN A 782 -21.72 -16.98 -24.53
C ASN A 782 -23.21 -17.19 -24.29
N ALA A 783 -23.56 -17.93 -23.25
CA ALA A 783 -24.94 -18.13 -22.79
C ALA A 783 -25.49 -16.99 -21.92
N GLY A 784 -24.74 -15.91 -21.72
CA GLY A 784 -25.17 -14.74 -20.95
C GLY A 784 -25.17 -14.94 -19.43
N ARG A 785 -24.39 -15.89 -18.90
CA ARG A 785 -24.32 -16.21 -17.45
C ARG A 785 -22.93 -15.87 -16.87
N PRO A 786 -22.62 -14.56 -16.67
CA PRO A 786 -21.28 -14.11 -16.27
C PRO A 786 -20.84 -14.56 -14.88
N ASN A 787 -21.76 -14.77 -13.93
CA ASN A 787 -21.43 -15.25 -12.58
C ASN A 787 -20.96 -16.71 -12.62
N ALA A 788 -21.71 -17.57 -13.32
CA ALA A 788 -21.35 -18.97 -13.51
C ALA A 788 -20.01 -19.11 -14.27
N ALA A 789 -19.79 -18.27 -15.29
CA ALA A 789 -18.51 -18.20 -15.97
C ALA A 789 -17.35 -17.84 -15.04
N GLY A 790 -17.54 -16.83 -14.19
CA GLY A 790 -16.56 -16.41 -13.19
C GLY A 790 -16.17 -17.54 -12.23
N GLU A 791 -17.15 -18.33 -11.78
CA GLU A 791 -16.89 -19.50 -10.94
C GLU A 791 -16.09 -20.58 -11.68
N MET A 792 -16.39 -20.85 -12.95
CA MET A 792 -15.64 -21.81 -13.76
C MET A 792 -14.20 -21.36 -13.97
N PHE A 793 -13.98 -20.09 -14.30
CA PHE A 793 -12.62 -19.54 -14.41
C PHE A 793 -11.88 -19.59 -13.08
N ALA A 794 -12.55 -19.32 -11.96
CA ALA A 794 -11.95 -19.44 -10.64
C ALA A 794 -11.52 -20.87 -10.31
N LYS A 795 -12.37 -21.87 -10.64
CA LYS A 795 -12.04 -23.29 -10.51
C LYS A 795 -10.87 -23.69 -11.42
N ALA A 796 -10.83 -23.20 -12.66
CA ALA A 796 -9.71 -23.42 -13.57
C ALA A 796 -8.39 -22.89 -12.98
N LEU A 797 -8.40 -21.67 -12.44
CA LEU A 797 -7.23 -21.05 -11.84
C LEU A 797 -6.80 -21.68 -10.50
N ALA A 798 -7.71 -22.37 -9.81
CA ALA A 798 -7.37 -23.17 -8.64
C ALA A 798 -6.60 -24.46 -9.00
N GLN A 799 -6.76 -24.96 -10.24
CA GLN A 799 -5.98 -26.08 -10.76
C GLN A 799 -4.67 -25.61 -11.39
N ASP A 800 -4.74 -24.59 -12.25
CA ASP A 800 -3.60 -24.01 -12.97
C ASP A 800 -3.68 -22.47 -12.95
N PRO A 801 -2.93 -21.79 -12.05
CA PRO A 801 -2.91 -20.34 -11.97
C PRO A 801 -2.39 -19.65 -13.25
N GLY A 802 -1.68 -20.39 -14.12
CA GLY A 802 -1.11 -19.91 -15.38
C GLY A 802 -2.05 -20.04 -16.58
N ASN A 803 -3.25 -20.59 -16.43
CA ASN A 803 -4.16 -20.77 -17.55
C ASN A 803 -4.50 -19.43 -18.22
N VAL A 804 -4.08 -19.26 -19.48
CA VAL A 804 -4.16 -18.01 -20.24
C VAL A 804 -5.62 -17.58 -20.45
N GLU A 805 -6.48 -18.51 -20.86
CA GLU A 805 -7.88 -18.23 -21.20
C GLU A 805 -8.71 -17.85 -19.97
N ALA A 806 -8.57 -18.59 -18.87
CA ALA A 806 -9.25 -18.29 -17.61
C ALA A 806 -8.82 -16.93 -17.04
N ASN A 807 -7.52 -16.63 -17.03
CA ASN A 807 -7.03 -15.32 -16.60
C ASN A 807 -7.54 -14.18 -17.51
N ALA A 808 -7.50 -14.36 -18.84
CA ALA A 808 -7.93 -13.34 -19.78
C ALA A 808 -9.42 -12.98 -19.63
N ASN A 809 -10.28 -13.99 -19.50
CA ASN A 809 -11.71 -13.81 -19.38
C ASN A 809 -12.14 -13.36 -17.98
N LEU A 810 -11.54 -13.90 -16.93
CA LEU A 810 -11.78 -13.42 -15.55
C LEU A 810 -11.36 -11.95 -15.40
N GLY A 811 -10.24 -11.54 -15.99
CA GLY A 811 -9.83 -10.13 -16.01
C GLY A 811 -10.89 -9.23 -16.69
N GLY A 812 -11.49 -9.70 -17.79
CA GLY A 812 -12.61 -9.02 -18.43
C GLY A 812 -13.84 -8.86 -17.54
N LEU A 813 -14.22 -9.91 -16.80
CA LEU A 813 -15.33 -9.87 -15.84
C LEU A 813 -15.04 -8.93 -14.67
N LEU A 814 -13.82 -9.00 -14.10
CA LEU A 814 -13.38 -8.16 -12.99
C LEU A 814 -13.40 -6.67 -13.36
N ARG A 815 -12.94 -6.31 -14.56
CA ARG A 815 -13.03 -4.93 -15.06
C ARG A 815 -14.47 -4.44 -15.14
N ARG A 816 -15.42 -5.27 -15.61
CA ARG A 816 -16.84 -4.90 -15.73
C ARG A 816 -17.51 -4.60 -14.39
N ILE A 817 -17.07 -5.25 -13.31
CA ILE A 817 -17.57 -5.00 -11.94
C ILE A 817 -16.73 -3.94 -11.19
N GLY A 818 -15.84 -3.22 -11.88
CA GLY A 818 -15.04 -2.13 -11.30
C GLY A 818 -13.80 -2.55 -10.53
N ARG A 819 -13.33 -3.81 -10.62
CA ARG A 819 -12.10 -4.30 -9.99
C ARG A 819 -10.90 -4.22 -10.94
N ALA A 820 -10.47 -3.00 -11.26
CA ALA A 820 -9.47 -2.71 -12.29
C ALA A 820 -8.09 -3.33 -12.00
N GLU A 821 -7.62 -3.25 -10.75
CA GLU A 821 -6.32 -3.77 -10.32
C GLU A 821 -6.28 -5.30 -10.42
N ALA A 822 -7.38 -5.96 -10.04
CA ALA A 822 -7.51 -7.42 -10.12
C ALA A 822 -7.50 -7.88 -11.58
N ALA A 823 -8.22 -7.15 -12.44
CA ALA A 823 -8.20 -7.38 -13.88
C ALA A 823 -6.79 -7.25 -14.46
N ALA A 824 -6.05 -6.21 -14.08
CA ALA A 824 -4.66 -6.02 -14.49
C ALA A 824 -3.74 -7.17 -14.03
N ALA A 825 -3.90 -7.66 -12.79
CA ALA A 825 -3.15 -8.80 -12.29
C ALA A 825 -3.43 -10.09 -13.09
N CYS A 826 -4.69 -10.37 -13.41
CA CYS A 826 -5.07 -11.50 -14.27
C CYS A 826 -4.44 -11.39 -15.67
N TRP A 827 -4.52 -10.23 -16.33
CA TRP A 827 -3.90 -10.07 -17.65
C TRP A 827 -2.38 -10.12 -17.62
N ARG A 828 -1.72 -9.68 -16.53
CA ARG A 828 -0.28 -9.88 -16.33
C ARG A 828 0.08 -11.37 -16.25
N ARG A 829 -0.69 -12.18 -15.49
CA ARG A 829 -0.51 -13.65 -15.46
C ARG A 829 -0.67 -14.26 -16.84
N ALA A 830 -1.72 -13.89 -17.57
CA ALA A 830 -1.98 -14.40 -18.90
C ALA A 830 -0.85 -14.03 -19.89
N LEU A 831 -0.35 -12.79 -19.87
CA LEU A 831 0.79 -12.37 -20.70
C LEU A 831 2.07 -13.12 -20.35
N LYS A 832 2.35 -13.31 -19.06
CA LYS A 832 3.52 -14.07 -18.60
C LYS A 832 3.47 -15.54 -18.98
N ALA A 833 2.26 -16.09 -19.10
CA ALA A 833 2.00 -17.44 -19.60
C ALA A 833 1.90 -17.51 -21.15
N GLY A 834 2.29 -16.47 -21.88
CA GLY A 834 2.34 -16.47 -23.35
C GLY A 834 1.14 -15.84 -24.06
N GLY A 835 0.34 -15.04 -23.36
CA GLY A 835 -0.80 -14.33 -23.94
C GLY A 835 -0.45 -13.35 -25.08
N GLY A 836 -1.34 -13.25 -26.08
CA GLY A 836 -1.14 -12.47 -27.29
C GLY A 836 -1.48 -10.96 -27.19
N PRO A 837 -1.47 -10.23 -28.33
CA PRO A 837 -1.63 -8.77 -28.38
C PRO A 837 -3.00 -8.27 -27.88
N VAL A 838 -4.07 -9.06 -28.00
CA VAL A 838 -5.41 -8.71 -27.48
C VAL A 838 -5.38 -8.55 -25.95
N ILE A 839 -4.68 -9.44 -25.24
CA ILE A 839 -4.53 -9.38 -23.78
C ILE A 839 -3.70 -8.14 -23.40
N ARG A 840 -2.66 -7.82 -24.18
CA ARG A 840 -1.84 -6.61 -24.00
C ARG A 840 -2.67 -5.32 -24.15
N ALA A 841 -3.51 -5.25 -25.17
CA ALA A 841 -4.43 -4.11 -25.38
C ALA A 841 -5.47 -3.98 -24.25
N ASN A 842 -5.99 -5.10 -23.73
CA ASN A 842 -6.90 -5.09 -22.59
C ASN A 842 -6.21 -4.62 -21.30
N LEU A 843 -4.97 -5.07 -21.05
CA LEU A 843 -4.16 -4.58 -19.94
C LEU A 843 -3.87 -3.07 -20.07
N ALA A 844 -3.55 -2.59 -21.28
CA ALA A 844 -3.33 -1.16 -21.53
C ALA A 844 -4.58 -0.32 -21.24
N ASN A 845 -5.76 -0.80 -21.64
CA ASN A 845 -7.03 -0.12 -21.37
C ASN A 845 -7.32 0.00 -19.87
N VAL A 846 -7.12 -1.06 -19.08
CA VAL A 846 -7.35 -0.97 -17.63
C VAL A 846 -6.28 -0.14 -16.94
N LEU A 847 -5.04 -0.15 -17.43
CA LEU A 847 -3.97 0.74 -16.92
C LEU A 847 -4.33 2.21 -17.16
N ARG A 848 -4.92 2.55 -18.32
CA ARG A 848 -5.47 3.89 -18.59
C ARG A 848 -6.58 4.24 -17.60
N GLU A 849 -7.54 3.35 -17.38
CA GLU A 849 -8.64 3.56 -16.42
C GLU A 849 -8.15 3.79 -14.98
N MET A 850 -7.03 3.16 -14.60
CA MET A 850 -6.35 3.36 -13.31
C MET A 850 -5.47 4.62 -13.28
N GLY A 851 -5.35 5.39 -14.37
CA GLY A 851 -4.51 6.58 -14.45
C GLY A 851 -3.01 6.30 -14.68
N HIS A 852 -2.61 5.05 -14.94
CA HIS A 852 -1.22 4.67 -15.26
C HIS A 852 -0.89 4.96 -16.74
N ALA A 853 -1.00 6.23 -17.12
CA ALA A 853 -0.98 6.70 -18.49
C ALA A 853 0.31 6.31 -19.26
N ALA A 854 1.49 6.49 -18.66
CA ALA A 854 2.77 6.17 -19.30
C ALA A 854 2.91 4.66 -19.60
N THR A 855 2.53 3.80 -18.66
CA THR A 855 2.57 2.34 -18.85
C THR A 855 1.53 1.88 -19.86
N ALA A 856 0.32 2.48 -19.85
CA ALA A 856 -0.71 2.22 -20.84
C ALA A 856 -0.26 2.60 -22.26
N GLU A 857 0.33 3.78 -22.41
CA GLU A 857 0.91 4.27 -23.68
C GLU A 857 1.98 3.31 -24.21
N ALA A 858 2.94 2.90 -23.38
CA ALA A 858 3.98 1.94 -23.77
C ALA A 858 3.38 0.60 -24.24
N MET A 859 2.30 0.13 -23.62
CA MET A 859 1.62 -1.11 -24.01
C MET A 859 0.82 -0.96 -25.31
N PHE A 860 0.14 0.18 -25.51
CA PHE A 860 -0.56 0.48 -26.77
C PHE A 860 0.43 0.59 -27.93
N LEU A 861 1.54 1.29 -27.75
CA LEU A 861 2.59 1.42 -28.76
C LEU A 861 3.20 0.06 -29.15
N LYS A 862 3.36 -0.87 -28.20
CA LYS A 862 3.79 -2.24 -28.51
C LYS A 862 2.78 -2.99 -29.39
N VAL A 863 1.47 -2.84 -29.14
CA VAL A 863 0.45 -3.45 -30.01
C VAL A 863 0.44 -2.80 -31.40
N LEU A 864 0.58 -1.48 -31.48
CA LEU A 864 0.60 -0.72 -32.74
C LEU A 864 1.90 -0.89 -33.53
N ALA A 865 2.99 -1.30 -32.90
CA ALA A 865 4.22 -1.69 -33.60
C ALA A 865 4.01 -3.01 -34.38
N ASP A 866 3.25 -3.95 -33.80
CA ASP A 866 2.91 -5.23 -34.43
C ASP A 866 1.81 -5.04 -35.52
N ASP A 867 0.79 -4.21 -35.23
CA ASP A 867 -0.33 -3.90 -36.13
C ASP A 867 -0.65 -2.38 -36.12
N PRO A 868 -0.01 -1.57 -37.00
CA PRO A 868 -0.19 -0.12 -37.04
C PRO A 868 -1.60 0.35 -37.41
N ALA A 869 -2.42 -0.53 -37.98
CA ALA A 869 -3.77 -0.24 -38.46
C ALA A 869 -4.87 -0.74 -37.49
N ASN A 870 -4.50 -1.32 -36.35
CA ASN A 870 -5.44 -1.90 -35.38
C ASN A 870 -6.47 -0.86 -34.90
N PRO A 871 -7.74 -0.89 -35.37
CA PRO A 871 -8.62 0.26 -35.20
C PRO A 871 -9.10 0.42 -33.76
N ARG A 872 -9.27 -0.70 -33.02
CA ARG A 872 -9.64 -0.68 -31.59
C ARG A 872 -8.53 -0.12 -30.71
N THR A 873 -7.28 -0.49 -30.98
CA THR A 873 -6.12 0.02 -30.23
C THR A 873 -5.86 1.49 -30.55
N LEU A 874 -5.98 1.89 -31.83
CA LEU A 874 -5.90 3.30 -32.22
C LEU A 874 -6.94 4.16 -31.50
N TYR A 875 -8.19 3.70 -31.45
CA TYR A 875 -9.25 4.43 -30.74
C TYR A 875 -8.96 4.54 -29.24
N ALA A 876 -8.56 3.45 -28.59
CA ALA A 876 -8.19 3.47 -27.17
C ALA A 876 -7.00 4.40 -26.88
N PHE A 877 -5.99 4.39 -27.74
CA PHE A 877 -4.81 5.25 -27.64
C PHE A 877 -5.18 6.73 -27.87
N ALA A 878 -6.05 7.03 -28.83
CA ALA A 878 -6.54 8.39 -29.05
C ALA A 878 -7.25 8.97 -27.81
N MET A 879 -8.02 8.16 -27.08
CA MET A 879 -8.66 8.59 -25.84
C MET A 879 -7.65 8.86 -24.72
N LEU A 880 -6.61 8.01 -24.59
CA LEU A 880 -5.51 8.24 -23.63
C LEU A 880 -4.81 9.58 -23.90
N LEU A 881 -4.49 9.86 -25.18
CA LEU A 881 -3.86 11.13 -25.59
C LEU A 881 -4.75 12.33 -25.23
N ARG A 882 -6.07 12.19 -25.40
CA ARG A 882 -7.04 13.24 -25.02
C ARG A 882 -7.07 13.50 -23.52
N GLU A 883 -7.04 12.44 -22.71
CA GLU A 883 -7.00 12.51 -21.24
C GLU A 883 -5.72 13.17 -20.72
N GLN A 884 -4.60 13.03 -21.45
CA GLN A 884 -3.33 13.71 -21.19
C GLN A 884 -3.27 15.18 -21.67
N GLY A 885 -4.34 15.71 -22.26
CA GLY A 885 -4.34 17.07 -22.84
C GLY A 885 -3.56 17.20 -24.16
N ARG A 886 -3.34 16.10 -24.88
CA ARG A 886 -2.65 16.04 -26.18
C ARG A 886 -3.66 15.98 -27.34
N ALA A 887 -4.60 16.94 -27.38
CA ALA A 887 -5.72 16.92 -28.33
C ALA A 887 -5.31 16.84 -29.82
N LYS A 888 -4.21 17.46 -30.22
CA LYS A 888 -3.73 17.40 -31.62
C LYS A 888 -3.31 16.00 -32.03
N GLU A 889 -2.58 15.30 -31.15
CA GLU A 889 -2.15 13.91 -31.39
C GLU A 889 -3.33 12.94 -31.30
N SER A 890 -4.25 13.19 -30.36
CA SER A 890 -5.51 12.46 -30.27
C SER A 890 -6.32 12.57 -31.56
N LEU A 891 -6.49 13.78 -32.11
CA LEU A 891 -7.20 14.02 -33.36
C LEU A 891 -6.54 13.29 -34.55
N ALA A 892 -5.22 13.41 -34.71
CA ALA A 892 -4.49 12.68 -35.75
C ALA A 892 -4.68 11.16 -35.62
N THR A 893 -4.77 10.64 -34.40
CA THR A 893 -5.04 9.22 -34.14
C THR A 893 -6.49 8.85 -34.45
N LEU A 894 -7.47 9.69 -34.15
CA LEU A 894 -8.88 9.49 -34.52
C LEU A 894 -9.09 9.48 -36.04
N GLU A 895 -8.36 10.31 -36.79
CA GLU A 895 -8.41 10.29 -38.26
C GLU A 895 -7.87 8.97 -38.83
N ARG A 896 -6.87 8.36 -38.18
CA ARG A 896 -6.42 6.99 -38.50
C ARG A 896 -7.46 5.93 -38.16
N VAL A 897 -8.22 6.10 -37.07
CA VAL A 897 -9.36 5.21 -36.75
C VAL A 897 -10.40 5.28 -37.87
N ALA A 898 -10.76 6.49 -38.33
CA ALA A 898 -11.70 6.67 -39.42
C ALA A 898 -11.27 5.97 -40.71
N ALA A 899 -9.97 6.02 -41.03
CA ALA A 899 -9.39 5.38 -42.19
C ALA A 899 -9.35 3.84 -42.09
N ALA A 900 -9.20 3.30 -40.89
CA ALA A 900 -9.10 1.85 -40.65
C ALA A 900 -10.49 1.18 -40.47
N ASP A 901 -11.37 1.79 -39.67
CA ASP A 901 -12.75 1.35 -39.44
C ASP A 901 -13.60 2.53 -38.97
N SER A 902 -14.33 3.14 -39.90
CA SER A 902 -15.19 4.28 -39.63
C SER A 902 -16.34 3.99 -38.67
N SER A 903 -16.71 2.71 -38.47
CA SER A 903 -17.80 2.33 -37.56
C SER A 903 -17.43 2.46 -36.08
N LEU A 904 -16.13 2.43 -35.76
CA LEU A 904 -15.62 2.60 -34.40
C LEU A 904 -15.48 4.08 -34.01
N LEU A 905 -15.41 4.99 -34.98
CA LEU A 905 -15.30 6.41 -34.71
C LEU A 905 -16.66 6.99 -34.30
N LYS A 906 -16.78 7.40 -33.04
CA LYS A 906 -17.97 8.11 -32.57
C LYS A 906 -17.90 9.58 -32.99
N PRO A 907 -18.94 10.15 -33.62
CA PRO A 907 -18.94 11.56 -34.06
C PRO A 907 -18.64 12.55 -32.92
N HIS A 908 -19.18 12.28 -31.73
CA HIS A 908 -18.91 13.07 -30.53
C HIS A 908 -17.42 13.11 -30.16
N ASP A 909 -16.69 11.99 -30.23
CA ASP A 909 -15.27 11.97 -29.86
C ASP A 909 -14.40 12.74 -30.86
N LEU A 910 -14.74 12.68 -32.15
CA LEU A 910 -14.13 13.50 -33.17
C LEU A 910 -14.41 14.99 -32.93
N ALA A 911 -15.68 15.35 -32.63
CA ALA A 911 -16.08 16.71 -32.33
C ALA A 911 -15.28 17.30 -31.16
N VAL A 912 -15.19 16.56 -30.04
CA VAL A 912 -14.38 16.96 -28.87
C VAL A 912 -12.91 17.10 -29.24
N GLY A 913 -12.34 16.15 -30.00
CA GLY A 913 -10.94 16.23 -30.46
C GLY A 913 -10.66 17.48 -31.29
N LEU A 914 -11.56 17.82 -32.21
CA LEU A 914 -11.49 19.02 -33.04
C LEU A 914 -11.59 20.31 -32.20
N LEU A 915 -12.55 20.38 -31.29
CA LEU A 915 -12.77 21.55 -30.41
C LEU A 915 -11.56 21.79 -29.51
N LYS A 916 -11.05 20.74 -28.85
CA LYS A 916 -9.86 20.84 -27.99
C LYS A 916 -8.58 21.15 -28.75
N ALA A 917 -8.48 20.73 -30.02
CA ALA A 917 -7.38 21.11 -30.92
C ALA A 917 -7.51 22.55 -31.48
N GLY A 918 -8.61 23.26 -31.20
CA GLY A 918 -8.88 24.63 -31.63
C GLY A 918 -9.60 24.76 -32.98
N ASN A 919 -10.06 23.67 -33.58
CA ASN A 919 -10.85 23.68 -34.80
C ASN A 919 -12.35 23.85 -34.49
N LEU A 920 -12.73 25.05 -34.06
CA LEU A 920 -14.09 25.36 -33.62
C LEU A 920 -15.14 25.13 -34.70
N ALA A 921 -14.88 25.52 -35.96
CA ALA A 921 -15.88 25.42 -37.02
C ALA A 921 -16.25 23.96 -37.34
N ARG A 922 -15.25 23.10 -37.59
CA ARG A 922 -15.50 21.67 -37.86
C ARG A 922 -15.99 20.96 -36.60
N GLY A 923 -15.44 21.31 -35.43
CA GLY A 923 -15.84 20.72 -34.16
C GLY A 923 -17.31 20.96 -33.81
N MET A 924 -17.81 22.20 -33.99
CA MET A 924 -19.22 22.52 -33.76
C MET A 924 -20.14 21.86 -34.80
N ALA A 925 -19.68 21.71 -36.05
CA ALA A 925 -20.44 20.99 -37.08
C ALA A 925 -20.61 19.50 -36.73
N GLU A 926 -19.55 18.85 -36.24
CA GLU A 926 -19.60 17.45 -35.82
C GLU A 926 -20.40 17.22 -34.52
N MET A 927 -20.50 18.24 -33.67
CA MET A 927 -21.23 18.15 -32.40
C MET A 927 -22.73 17.85 -32.62
N VAL A 928 -23.29 18.28 -33.76
CA VAL A 928 -24.69 18.04 -34.15
C VAL A 928 -24.98 16.54 -34.36
N ASN A 929 -23.96 15.75 -34.71
CA ASN A 929 -24.05 14.31 -34.90
C ASN A 929 -24.01 13.52 -33.57
N ARG A 930 -23.94 14.20 -32.41
CA ARG A 930 -24.13 13.60 -31.09
C ARG A 930 -25.57 13.08 -30.98
N ARG A 931 -25.75 11.90 -30.39
CA ARG A 931 -27.08 11.33 -30.12
C ARG A 931 -27.91 12.33 -29.31
N PRO A 932 -29.04 12.83 -29.84
CA PRO A 932 -29.85 13.84 -29.16
C PRO A 932 -30.49 13.29 -27.89
N VAL A 933 -30.68 14.14 -26.89
CA VAL A 933 -31.54 13.83 -25.74
C VAL A 933 -32.99 13.81 -26.27
N PRO A 934 -33.80 12.79 -25.95
CA PRO A 934 -35.21 12.81 -26.33
C PRO A 934 -35.91 14.00 -25.66
N LEU A 935 -36.34 14.99 -26.44
CA LEU A 935 -37.13 16.12 -25.98
C LEU A 935 -38.63 15.89 -26.26
N PRO A 936 -39.55 16.50 -25.49
CA PRO A 936 -40.98 16.50 -25.81
C PRO A 936 -41.24 16.92 -27.26
N GLN A 937 -42.15 16.25 -27.96
CA GLN A 937 -42.47 16.57 -29.35
C GLN A 937 -43.19 17.92 -29.45
N HIS A 938 -42.71 18.80 -30.35
CA HIS A 938 -43.48 19.95 -30.86
C HIS A 938 -43.88 19.71 -32.31
N THR A 939 -44.87 20.47 -32.76
CA THR A 939 -45.38 20.42 -34.14
C THR A 939 -44.72 21.46 -35.05
N ALA A 940 -43.92 22.38 -34.52
CA ALA A 940 -43.24 23.41 -35.29
C ALA A 940 -42.11 22.84 -36.16
N PRO A 941 -41.86 23.38 -37.37
CA PRO A 941 -40.73 22.99 -38.21
C PRO A 941 -39.38 23.43 -37.61
N GLU A 942 -38.31 22.69 -37.91
CA GLU A 942 -36.94 23.06 -37.52
C GLU A 942 -36.43 24.26 -38.31
N TRP A 943 -35.80 25.20 -37.62
CA TRP A 943 -35.16 26.36 -38.23
C TRP A 943 -33.85 25.97 -38.89
N ASP A 944 -33.69 26.37 -40.15
CA ASP A 944 -32.56 26.03 -41.02
C ASP A 944 -31.47 27.11 -41.07
N GLY A 945 -31.60 28.19 -40.28
CA GLY A 945 -30.71 29.35 -40.29
C GLY A 945 -31.15 30.48 -41.23
N SER A 946 -32.31 30.36 -41.90
CA SER A 946 -32.90 31.44 -42.69
C SER A 946 -33.33 32.66 -41.84
N ARG A 947 -33.52 33.83 -42.46
CA ARG A 947 -34.02 35.03 -41.77
C ARG A 947 -35.43 34.79 -41.21
N LEU A 948 -35.68 35.27 -39.99
CA LEU A 948 -36.89 34.96 -39.24
C LEU A 948 -38.03 35.97 -39.46
N GLU A 949 -37.76 37.21 -39.88
CA GLU A 949 -38.80 38.18 -40.30
C GLU A 949 -39.99 38.33 -39.33
N ALA A 950 -39.72 38.47 -38.03
CA ALA A 950 -40.70 38.54 -36.92
C ALA A 950 -41.45 37.23 -36.59
N ARG A 951 -40.95 36.07 -37.03
CA ARG A 951 -41.45 34.75 -36.61
C ARG A 951 -41.10 34.42 -35.17
N THR A 952 -42.01 33.70 -34.52
CA THR A 952 -41.79 33.10 -33.20
C THR A 952 -40.91 31.85 -33.32
N ILE A 953 -39.84 31.79 -32.53
CA ILE A 953 -38.90 30.68 -32.53
C ILE A 953 -38.74 30.10 -31.12
N LEU A 954 -38.93 28.79 -31.00
CA LEU A 954 -38.64 28.04 -29.78
C LEU A 954 -37.18 27.56 -29.80
N VAL A 955 -36.35 28.10 -28.90
CA VAL A 955 -34.98 27.63 -28.67
C VAL A 955 -34.96 26.66 -27.50
N ARG A 956 -34.48 25.44 -27.73
CA ARG A 956 -34.56 24.34 -26.76
C ARG A 956 -33.20 24.01 -26.18
N ASP A 957 -33.14 23.98 -24.85
CA ASP A 957 -32.00 23.46 -24.10
C ASP A 957 -31.99 21.91 -24.11
N GLU A 958 -30.88 21.33 -24.57
CA GLU A 958 -30.57 19.88 -24.54
C GLU A 958 -29.38 19.52 -23.65
N GLY A 959 -28.72 20.52 -23.08
CA GLY A 959 -27.45 20.38 -22.36
C GLY A 959 -27.61 20.39 -20.85
N ASP A 960 -26.47 20.43 -20.16
CA ASP A 960 -26.45 20.81 -18.76
C ASP A 960 -26.55 22.35 -18.62
N ALA A 961 -26.69 22.86 -17.40
CA ALA A 961 -26.85 24.30 -17.20
C ALA A 961 -25.68 25.14 -17.75
N ILE A 962 -24.48 24.56 -17.82
CA ILE A 962 -23.27 25.21 -18.32
C ILE A 962 -23.36 25.37 -19.84
N ASP A 963 -23.75 24.31 -20.55
CA ASP A 963 -24.05 24.35 -21.99
C ASP A 963 -25.02 25.50 -22.30
N THR A 964 -26.10 25.60 -21.53
CA THR A 964 -27.17 26.59 -21.73
C THR A 964 -26.70 28.00 -21.46
N ILE A 965 -26.06 28.26 -20.31
CA ILE A 965 -25.54 29.59 -19.97
C ILE A 965 -24.53 30.05 -21.02
N GLN A 966 -23.62 29.17 -21.45
CA GLN A 966 -22.62 29.51 -22.44
C GLN A 966 -23.26 29.82 -23.80
N LEU A 967 -24.15 28.97 -24.30
CA LEU A 967 -24.73 29.11 -25.63
C LEU A 967 -25.86 30.16 -25.69
N ALA A 968 -26.41 30.59 -24.55
CA ALA A 968 -27.37 31.70 -24.48
C ALA A 968 -26.84 33.01 -25.11
N ARG A 969 -25.52 33.15 -25.26
CA ARG A 969 -24.87 34.24 -26.02
C ARG A 969 -25.36 34.39 -27.46
N TYR A 970 -25.90 33.33 -28.05
CA TYR A 970 -26.41 33.34 -29.42
C TYR A 970 -27.87 33.80 -29.50
N LEU A 971 -28.62 33.80 -28.38
CA LEU A 971 -30.03 34.24 -28.37
C LEU A 971 -30.19 35.69 -28.85
N PRO A 972 -29.35 36.66 -28.43
CA PRO A 972 -29.40 38.01 -29.01
C PRO A 972 -29.11 38.07 -30.51
N MET A 973 -28.39 37.09 -31.07
CA MET A 973 -28.12 37.01 -32.50
C MET A 973 -29.34 36.46 -33.26
N VAL A 974 -30.01 35.45 -32.71
CA VAL A 974 -31.27 34.93 -33.26
C VAL A 974 -32.34 36.05 -33.28
N ALA A 975 -32.43 36.85 -32.21
CA ALA A 975 -33.30 38.00 -32.16
C ALA A 975 -32.95 39.05 -33.24
N ARG A 976 -31.65 39.28 -33.51
CA ARG A 976 -31.19 40.17 -34.59
C ARG A 976 -31.54 39.68 -36.00
N GLU A 977 -31.72 38.38 -36.21
CA GLU A 977 -32.25 37.81 -37.46
C GLU A 977 -33.78 37.96 -37.58
N GLY A 978 -34.42 38.63 -36.62
CA GLY A 978 -35.85 38.92 -36.60
C GLY A 978 -36.67 37.87 -35.84
N GLY A 979 -36.07 37.02 -35.02
CA GLY A 979 -36.80 36.03 -34.22
C GLY A 979 -37.42 36.63 -32.96
N LEU A 980 -38.68 36.29 -32.67
CA LEU A 980 -39.28 36.46 -31.34
C LEU A 980 -38.94 35.20 -30.52
N VAL A 981 -37.91 35.32 -29.68
CA VAL A 981 -37.24 34.16 -29.07
C VAL A 981 -37.95 33.71 -27.80
N THR A 982 -38.49 32.48 -27.83
CA THR A 982 -38.95 31.75 -26.65
C THR A 982 -37.94 30.68 -26.29
N VAL A 983 -37.47 30.63 -25.04
CA VAL A 983 -36.48 29.64 -24.59
C VAL A 983 -37.12 28.61 -23.66
N GLU A 984 -37.03 27.33 -24.01
CA GLU A 984 -37.33 26.22 -23.10
C GLU A 984 -36.04 25.79 -22.38
N CYS A 985 -36.02 25.87 -21.04
CA CYS A 985 -34.84 25.52 -20.23
C CYS A 985 -35.20 24.79 -18.94
N VAL A 986 -34.21 24.25 -18.23
CA VAL A 986 -34.44 23.72 -16.88
C VAL A 986 -34.95 24.81 -15.92
N PRO A 987 -35.84 24.50 -14.96
CA PRO A 987 -36.46 25.52 -14.09
C PRO A 987 -35.47 26.43 -13.36
N GLU A 988 -34.32 25.88 -12.90
CA GLU A 988 -33.29 26.63 -12.17
C GLU A 988 -32.65 27.78 -13.00
N LEU A 989 -32.77 27.75 -14.33
CA LEU A 989 -32.25 28.78 -15.24
C LEU A 989 -33.30 29.77 -15.70
N ALA A 990 -34.59 29.50 -15.49
CA ALA A 990 -35.65 30.26 -16.14
C ALA A 990 -35.60 31.76 -15.79
N ARG A 991 -35.47 32.05 -14.49
CA ARG A 991 -35.33 33.42 -13.98
C ARG A 991 -34.04 34.10 -14.43
N LEU A 992 -32.98 33.34 -14.65
CA LEU A 992 -31.70 33.88 -15.11
C LEU A 992 -31.73 34.23 -16.62
N LEU A 993 -32.34 33.37 -17.44
CA LEU A 993 -32.39 33.54 -18.89
C LEU A 993 -33.36 34.64 -19.34
N SER A 994 -34.33 35.03 -18.51
CA SER A 994 -35.18 36.20 -18.80
C SER A 994 -34.38 37.51 -18.85
N GLY A 995 -33.21 37.55 -18.22
CA GLY A 995 -32.28 38.69 -18.28
C GLY A 995 -31.42 38.75 -19.55
N VAL A 996 -31.57 37.81 -20.49
CA VAL A 996 -30.82 37.80 -21.77
C VAL A 996 -31.52 38.71 -22.78
N ALA A 997 -30.77 39.64 -23.37
CA ALA A 997 -31.32 40.58 -24.33
C ALA A 997 -31.88 39.87 -25.57
N GLY A 998 -33.11 40.22 -25.97
CA GLY A 998 -33.80 39.63 -27.13
C GLY A 998 -34.52 38.30 -26.86
N VAL A 999 -34.56 37.85 -25.60
CA VAL A 999 -35.45 36.76 -25.17
C VAL A 999 -36.79 37.36 -24.77
N GLU A 1000 -37.87 36.98 -25.45
CA GLU A 1000 -39.22 37.48 -25.20
C GLU A 1000 -39.92 36.68 -24.09
N GLN A 1001 -39.70 35.36 -24.09
CA GLN A 1001 -40.32 34.46 -23.13
C GLN A 1001 -39.36 33.33 -22.74
N VAL A 1002 -39.38 32.95 -21.46
CA VAL A 1002 -38.71 31.74 -20.98
C VAL A 1002 -39.77 30.79 -20.41
N VAL A 1003 -39.72 29.53 -20.81
CA VAL A 1003 -40.65 28.48 -20.39
C VAL A 1003 -39.86 27.39 -19.65
N PRO A 1004 -40.11 27.19 -18.34
CA PRO A 1004 -39.54 26.08 -17.61
C PRO A 1004 -39.94 24.74 -18.22
N ARG A 1005 -38.98 23.82 -18.36
CA ARG A 1005 -39.21 22.49 -18.92
C ARG A 1005 -40.29 21.75 -18.10
N GLY A 1006 -41.28 21.20 -18.82
CA GLY A 1006 -42.43 20.53 -18.23
C GLY A 1006 -43.69 21.40 -18.15
N GLU A 1007 -43.55 22.71 -18.36
CA GLU A 1007 -44.69 23.60 -18.55
C GLU A 1007 -45.19 23.57 -20.02
N PRO A 1008 -46.47 23.91 -20.28
CA PRO A 1008 -47.01 23.98 -21.63
C PRO A 1008 -46.24 24.97 -22.51
N LEU A 1009 -45.78 24.49 -23.67
CA LEU A 1009 -45.09 25.33 -24.66
C LEU A 1009 -46.10 26.19 -25.44
N PRO A 1010 -45.78 27.46 -25.75
CA PRO A 1010 -46.59 28.28 -26.63
C PRO A 1010 -46.55 27.77 -28.08
N ALA A 1011 -47.54 28.17 -28.88
CA ALA A 1011 -47.48 27.95 -30.32
C ALA A 1011 -46.36 28.81 -30.92
N VAL A 1012 -45.49 28.19 -31.73
CA VAL A 1012 -44.37 28.86 -32.39
C VAL A 1012 -44.30 28.50 -33.87
N ASP A 1013 -43.73 29.39 -34.68
CA ASP A 1013 -43.60 29.20 -36.14
C ASP A 1013 -42.48 28.23 -36.52
N CYS A 1014 -41.43 28.16 -35.70
CA CYS A 1014 -40.33 27.22 -35.87
C CYS A 1014 -39.63 26.93 -34.54
N ALA A 1015 -38.76 25.92 -34.52
CA ALA A 1015 -37.96 25.56 -33.35
C ALA A 1015 -36.51 25.29 -33.73
N VAL A 1016 -35.60 25.38 -32.75
CA VAL A 1016 -34.20 25.03 -32.92
C VAL A 1016 -33.61 24.52 -31.61
N ARG A 1017 -32.68 23.60 -31.71
CA ARG A 1017 -31.86 23.16 -30.58
C ARG A 1017 -30.76 24.18 -30.33
N LEU A 1018 -30.56 24.60 -29.08
CA LEU A 1018 -29.56 25.61 -28.74
C LEU A 1018 -28.13 25.22 -29.18
N LEU A 1019 -27.81 23.92 -29.19
CA LEU A 1019 -26.53 23.38 -29.66
C LEU A 1019 -26.31 23.51 -31.17
N ASP A 1020 -27.38 23.65 -31.97
CA ASP A 1020 -27.30 23.78 -33.43
C ASP A 1020 -27.12 25.24 -33.86
N VAL A 1021 -27.55 26.20 -33.05
CA VAL A 1021 -27.50 27.64 -33.33
C VAL A 1021 -26.10 28.11 -33.75
N PRO A 1022 -24.99 27.72 -33.08
CA PRO A 1022 -23.65 28.13 -33.50
C PRO A 1022 -23.32 27.71 -34.94
N ARG A 1023 -23.73 26.51 -35.37
CA ARG A 1023 -23.49 26.02 -36.73
C ARG A 1023 -24.36 26.77 -37.74
N LEU A 1024 -25.64 26.96 -37.42
CA LEU A 1024 -26.60 27.66 -38.29
C LEU A 1024 -26.21 29.12 -38.52
N LEU A 1025 -25.62 29.77 -37.52
CA LEU A 1025 -25.10 31.13 -37.61
C LEU A 1025 -23.65 31.23 -38.12
N GLY A 1026 -23.04 30.12 -38.57
CA GLY A 1026 -21.69 30.13 -39.16
C GLY A 1026 -20.57 30.47 -38.17
N THR A 1027 -20.64 29.96 -36.94
CA THR A 1027 -19.63 30.19 -35.91
C THR A 1027 -18.27 29.60 -36.31
N THR A 1028 -17.26 30.45 -36.28
CA THR A 1028 -15.84 30.16 -36.50
C THR A 1028 -15.02 30.79 -35.38
N SER A 1029 -13.72 30.50 -35.30
CA SER A 1029 -12.82 31.18 -34.34
C SER A 1029 -12.78 32.71 -34.50
N ARG A 1030 -13.23 33.26 -35.64
CA ARG A 1030 -13.33 34.70 -35.89
C ARG A 1030 -14.72 35.27 -35.59
N THR A 1031 -15.77 34.46 -35.68
CA THR A 1031 -17.18 34.89 -35.57
C THR A 1031 -17.83 34.48 -34.25
N THR A 1032 -17.13 33.74 -33.38
CA THR A 1032 -17.57 33.53 -31.99
C THR A 1032 -17.79 34.89 -31.31
N PRO A 1033 -18.98 35.15 -30.72
CA PRO A 1033 -19.31 36.43 -30.09
C PRO A 1033 -18.66 36.55 -28.71
N ILE A 1034 -17.33 36.49 -28.66
CA ILE A 1034 -16.55 36.55 -27.42
C ILE A 1034 -16.61 37.94 -26.77
N ARG A 1035 -16.81 39.00 -27.57
CA ARG A 1035 -16.89 40.38 -27.08
C ARG A 1035 -18.29 40.83 -26.69
N ASP A 1036 -19.32 40.03 -26.99
CA ASP A 1036 -20.72 40.33 -26.66
C ASP A 1036 -21.02 39.97 -25.18
N VAL A 1037 -20.16 40.42 -24.27
CA VAL A 1037 -20.28 40.24 -22.83
C VAL A 1037 -20.37 41.64 -22.18
N PRO A 1038 -21.33 41.88 -21.26
CA PRO A 1038 -22.29 40.92 -20.73
C PRO A 1038 -23.47 40.68 -21.69
N TYR A 1039 -23.80 39.41 -21.95
CA TYR A 1039 -25.06 39.01 -22.60
C TYR A 1039 -26.14 38.60 -21.59
N LEU A 1040 -25.74 38.42 -20.32
CA LEU A 1040 -26.63 38.14 -19.21
C LEU A 1040 -26.70 39.38 -18.32
N ARG A 1041 -27.91 39.77 -17.91
CA ARG A 1041 -28.14 40.83 -16.92
C ARG A 1041 -28.82 40.23 -15.69
N LEU A 1042 -28.64 40.89 -14.54
CA LEU A 1042 -29.38 40.52 -13.35
C LEU A 1042 -30.88 40.72 -13.58
N PRO A 1043 -31.73 39.78 -13.19
CA PRO A 1043 -33.18 39.97 -13.17
C PRO A 1043 -33.54 41.17 -12.28
N ASP A 1044 -34.63 41.87 -12.61
CA ASP A 1044 -35.04 43.09 -11.91
C ASP A 1044 -35.34 42.86 -10.41
N ASP A 1045 -35.75 41.64 -10.03
CA ASP A 1045 -36.03 41.22 -8.66
C ASP A 1045 -34.79 40.75 -7.88
N VAL A 1046 -33.62 40.64 -8.52
CA VAL A 1046 -32.38 40.14 -7.91
C VAL A 1046 -31.28 41.22 -7.93
N PRO A 1047 -31.16 42.05 -6.88
CA PRO A 1047 -30.12 43.06 -6.82
C PRO A 1047 -28.74 42.44 -6.58
N ALA A 1048 -27.68 43.15 -6.99
CA ALA A 1048 -26.32 42.78 -6.66
C ALA A 1048 -26.08 42.82 -5.13
N PHE A 1049 -25.50 41.75 -4.59
CA PHE A 1049 -25.19 41.65 -3.16
C PHE A 1049 -24.09 42.64 -2.77
N ARG A 1050 -24.27 43.35 -1.65
CA ARG A 1050 -23.31 44.32 -1.14
C ARG A 1050 -22.51 43.73 0.03
N PHE A 1051 -21.28 43.33 -0.26
CA PHE A 1051 -20.33 42.89 0.76
C PHE A 1051 -19.77 44.07 1.56
N PRO A 1052 -19.49 43.90 2.87
CA PRO A 1052 -18.77 44.88 3.68
C PRO A 1052 -17.47 45.31 3.02
N ASP A 1053 -17.13 46.59 3.11
CA ASP A 1053 -15.85 47.10 2.63
C ASP A 1053 -14.81 47.06 3.74
N ASP A 1054 -14.00 46.00 3.74
CA ASP A 1054 -12.95 45.72 4.72
C ASP A 1054 -11.54 45.70 4.11
N GLY A 1055 -11.39 46.16 2.85
CA GLY A 1055 -10.10 46.18 2.16
C GLY A 1055 -9.64 44.85 1.55
N ARG A 1056 -10.24 43.72 1.93
CA ARG A 1056 -9.85 42.40 1.41
C ARG A 1056 -10.39 42.17 0.00
N LEU A 1057 -9.70 41.35 -0.77
CA LEU A 1057 -10.16 40.86 -2.06
C LEU A 1057 -11.26 39.81 -1.85
N ARG A 1058 -12.45 40.06 -2.40
CA ARG A 1058 -13.63 39.19 -2.27
C ARG A 1058 -13.63 38.16 -3.39
N VAL A 1059 -13.24 36.94 -3.06
CA VAL A 1059 -13.07 35.86 -4.03
C VAL A 1059 -14.18 34.83 -3.86
N GLY A 1060 -15.08 34.75 -4.83
CA GLY A 1060 -16.09 33.70 -4.91
C GLY A 1060 -15.45 32.37 -5.30
N VAL A 1061 -15.78 31.30 -4.59
CA VAL A 1061 -15.22 29.97 -4.82
C VAL A 1061 -16.31 28.94 -5.07
N ALA A 1062 -16.22 28.24 -6.21
CA ALA A 1062 -17.07 27.08 -6.54
C ALA A 1062 -16.19 25.94 -7.04
N TRP A 1063 -16.13 24.84 -6.29
CA TRP A 1063 -15.12 23.80 -6.51
C TRP A 1063 -15.66 22.55 -7.19
N SER A 1064 -16.98 22.38 -7.25
CA SER A 1064 -17.62 21.21 -7.83
C SER A 1064 -18.83 21.57 -8.69
N GLY A 1065 -18.87 21.00 -9.89
CA GLY A 1065 -20.05 20.95 -10.76
C GLY A 1065 -20.48 19.50 -11.01
N ARG A 1066 -21.64 19.31 -11.67
CA ARG A 1066 -22.09 17.99 -12.14
C ARG A 1066 -21.57 17.75 -13.58
N PRO A 1067 -21.03 16.56 -13.93
CA PRO A 1067 -20.66 15.41 -13.09
C PRO A 1067 -19.20 15.47 -12.54
N ASN A 1068 -18.88 14.57 -11.60
CA ASN A 1068 -17.66 14.53 -10.74
C ASN A 1068 -16.27 14.63 -11.40
N SER A 1069 -16.15 14.59 -12.73
CA SER A 1069 -14.89 14.69 -13.47
C SER A 1069 -14.34 16.13 -13.63
N ARG A 1070 -15.02 17.13 -13.07
CA ARG A 1070 -14.72 18.57 -13.20
C ARG A 1070 -14.37 19.26 -11.86
N GLN A 1071 -14.03 18.50 -10.83
CA GLN A 1071 -13.85 19.02 -9.46
C GLN A 1071 -12.43 19.50 -9.17
N VAL A 1072 -12.34 20.61 -8.44
CA VAL A 1072 -11.12 21.06 -7.77
C VAL A 1072 -11.20 20.59 -6.32
N PRO A 1073 -10.17 19.95 -5.75
CA PRO A 1073 -10.20 19.54 -4.35
C PRO A 1073 -10.38 20.76 -3.43
N LEU A 1074 -11.42 20.75 -2.59
CA LEU A 1074 -11.69 21.84 -1.64
C LEU A 1074 -10.49 22.09 -0.70
N SER A 1075 -9.76 21.03 -0.33
CA SER A 1075 -8.53 21.12 0.47
C SER A 1075 -7.41 21.91 -0.22
N ALA A 1076 -7.35 21.91 -1.55
CA ALA A 1076 -6.39 22.69 -2.32
C ALA A 1076 -6.74 24.19 -2.25
N LEU A 1077 -8.04 24.51 -2.34
CA LEU A 1077 -8.56 25.88 -2.28
C LEU A 1077 -8.47 26.49 -0.87
N LEU A 1078 -8.57 25.65 0.17
CA LEU A 1078 -8.40 26.09 1.56
C LEU A 1078 -7.06 26.81 1.80
N ARG A 1079 -6.00 26.40 1.10
CA ARG A 1079 -4.66 27.01 1.25
C ARG A 1079 -4.67 28.52 0.95
N LEU A 1080 -5.59 28.98 0.10
CA LEU A 1080 -5.75 30.39 -0.23
C LEU A 1080 -6.26 31.23 0.96
N ALA A 1081 -6.89 30.59 1.96
CA ALA A 1081 -7.37 31.28 3.16
C ALA A 1081 -6.23 31.73 4.10
N ALA A 1082 -5.00 31.23 3.88
CA ALA A 1082 -3.83 31.66 4.63
C ALA A 1082 -3.45 33.13 4.35
N ASP A 1083 -3.82 33.68 3.18
CA ASP A 1083 -3.46 35.06 2.79
C ASP A 1083 -4.36 36.10 3.49
N PRO A 1084 -3.81 36.98 4.37
CA PRO A 1084 -4.56 37.99 5.13
C PRO A 1084 -5.42 38.91 4.27
N THR A 1085 -5.01 39.14 3.03
CA THR A 1085 -5.61 40.09 2.11
C THR A 1085 -6.82 39.54 1.34
N VAL A 1086 -7.12 38.25 1.48
CA VAL A 1086 -8.22 37.57 0.77
C VAL A 1086 -9.36 37.20 1.72
N ASN A 1087 -10.60 37.38 1.25
CA ASN A 1087 -11.80 36.82 1.85
C ASN A 1087 -12.43 35.81 0.87
N LEU A 1088 -12.50 34.54 1.27
CA LEU A 1088 -13.08 33.47 0.47
C LEU A 1088 -14.58 33.36 0.74
N ILE A 1089 -15.37 33.44 -0.31
CA ILE A 1089 -16.83 33.37 -0.27
C ILE A 1089 -17.25 32.12 -1.03
N SER A 1090 -17.85 31.14 -0.35
CA SER A 1090 -18.34 29.94 -1.02
C SER A 1090 -19.58 30.28 -1.86
N LEU A 1091 -19.50 30.00 -3.16
CA LEU A 1091 -20.62 30.02 -4.10
C LEU A 1091 -21.20 28.62 -4.32
N GLN A 1092 -20.59 27.59 -3.72
CA GLN A 1092 -21.03 26.21 -3.88
C GLN A 1092 -22.45 26.03 -3.32
N ARG A 1093 -23.34 25.43 -4.11
CA ARG A 1093 -24.70 25.07 -3.68
C ARG A 1093 -24.75 23.66 -3.05
N PRO A 1094 -25.77 23.35 -2.23
CA PRO A 1094 -25.99 22.00 -1.71
C PRO A 1094 -26.29 20.97 -2.83
N PRO A 1095 -25.95 19.69 -2.64
CA PRO A 1095 -25.37 19.10 -1.42
C PRO A 1095 -23.85 19.30 -1.27
N GLU A 1096 -23.12 19.72 -2.31
CA GLU A 1096 -21.65 19.79 -2.27
C GLU A 1096 -21.13 20.83 -1.26
N ALA A 1097 -21.92 21.85 -0.94
CA ALA A 1097 -21.63 22.83 0.10
C ALA A 1097 -21.39 22.19 1.49
N ASP A 1098 -22.02 21.05 1.79
CA ASP A 1098 -21.91 20.35 3.08
C ASP A 1098 -20.46 19.89 3.38
N GLN A 1099 -19.62 19.78 2.34
CA GLN A 1099 -18.20 19.46 2.48
C GLN A 1099 -17.45 20.46 3.37
N LEU A 1100 -17.88 21.73 3.41
CA LEU A 1100 -17.32 22.75 4.30
C LEU A 1100 -17.52 22.41 5.77
N VAL A 1101 -18.66 21.84 6.12
CA VAL A 1101 -18.98 21.44 7.50
C VAL A 1101 -18.24 20.15 7.84
N GLN A 1102 -18.35 19.15 6.96
CA GLN A 1102 -17.72 17.83 7.15
C GLN A 1102 -16.20 17.92 7.32
N SER A 1103 -15.56 18.82 6.57
CA SER A 1103 -14.10 19.01 6.60
C SER A 1103 -13.64 20.01 7.67
N GLY A 1104 -14.57 20.71 8.35
CA GLY A 1104 -14.24 21.76 9.32
C GLY A 1104 -13.73 23.07 8.70
N TYR A 1105 -14.03 23.33 7.43
CA TYR A 1105 -13.53 24.49 6.67
C TYR A 1105 -14.47 25.69 6.71
N ARG A 1106 -15.70 25.55 7.21
CA ARG A 1106 -16.71 26.63 7.31
C ARG A 1106 -16.23 27.91 8.01
N THR A 1107 -15.19 27.85 8.84
CA THR A 1107 -14.60 29.04 9.47
C THR A 1107 -13.84 29.93 8.48
N PHE A 1108 -13.28 29.33 7.42
CA PHE A 1108 -12.42 30.00 6.42
C PHE A 1108 -13.19 30.51 5.20
N PHE A 1109 -14.45 30.09 5.03
CA PHE A 1109 -15.32 30.48 3.93
C PHE A 1109 -16.58 31.15 4.45
N GLU A 1110 -16.95 32.28 3.85
CA GLU A 1110 -18.28 32.86 4.01
C GLU A 1110 -19.27 32.09 3.11
N ASP A 1111 -20.14 31.28 3.72
CA ASP A 1111 -21.07 30.41 2.98
C ASP A 1111 -22.28 31.16 2.45
N MET A 1112 -22.21 31.52 1.17
CA MET A 1112 -23.25 32.27 0.46
C MET A 1112 -24.06 31.38 -0.50
N GLY A 1113 -23.42 30.40 -1.15
CA GLY A 1113 -24.07 29.50 -2.10
C GLY A 1113 -25.21 28.67 -1.48
N SER A 1114 -25.08 28.25 -0.21
CA SER A 1114 -26.15 27.55 0.52
C SER A 1114 -27.40 28.39 0.76
N ARG A 1115 -27.34 29.71 0.55
CA ARG A 1115 -28.47 30.63 0.74
C ARG A 1115 -29.26 30.87 -0.55
N CYS A 1116 -28.73 30.48 -1.70
CA CYS A 1116 -29.36 30.70 -2.99
C CYS A 1116 -30.43 29.66 -3.28
N ALA A 1117 -31.65 30.09 -3.58
CA ALA A 1117 -32.72 29.23 -4.07
C ALA A 1117 -32.50 28.76 -5.51
N ASP A 1118 -31.86 29.59 -6.34
CA ASP A 1118 -31.59 29.31 -7.76
C ASP A 1118 -30.29 29.96 -8.28
N LEU A 1119 -30.05 29.86 -9.60
CA LEU A 1119 -28.87 30.43 -10.24
C LEU A 1119 -28.96 31.95 -10.46
N ALA A 1120 -30.16 32.54 -10.41
CA ALA A 1120 -30.33 33.98 -10.46
C ALA A 1120 -29.84 34.66 -9.17
N GLU A 1121 -30.17 34.12 -8.00
CA GLU A 1121 -29.62 34.59 -6.72
C GLU A 1121 -28.09 34.44 -6.67
N SER A 1122 -27.57 33.35 -7.23
CA SER A 1122 -26.13 33.16 -7.38
C SER A 1122 -25.50 34.26 -8.24
N ALA A 1123 -26.15 34.67 -9.33
CA ALA A 1123 -25.73 35.79 -10.16
C ALA A 1123 -25.70 37.12 -9.38
N GLY A 1124 -26.69 37.37 -8.52
CA GLY A 1124 -26.73 38.55 -7.64
C GLY A 1124 -25.54 38.59 -6.68
N ILE A 1125 -25.14 37.46 -6.11
CA ILE A 1125 -23.95 37.35 -5.25
C ILE A 1125 -22.67 37.56 -6.07
N ILE A 1126 -22.55 36.89 -7.21
CA ILE A 1126 -21.41 37.01 -8.14
C ILE A 1126 -21.17 38.45 -8.59
N ALA A 1127 -22.23 39.21 -8.84
CA ALA A 1127 -22.14 40.60 -9.25
C ALA A 1127 -21.39 41.47 -8.22
N GLY A 1128 -21.50 41.15 -6.93
CA GLY A 1128 -20.85 41.86 -5.82
C GLY A 1128 -19.38 41.50 -5.56
N LEU A 1129 -18.84 40.48 -6.23
CA LEU A 1129 -17.48 39.95 -6.00
C LEU A 1129 -16.42 40.69 -6.82
N ASP A 1130 -15.16 40.62 -6.40
CA ASP A 1130 -14.03 41.13 -7.18
C ASP A 1130 -13.57 40.11 -8.23
N LEU A 1131 -13.63 38.83 -7.87
CA LEU A 1131 -13.16 37.68 -8.66
C LEU A 1131 -14.02 36.45 -8.35
N VAL A 1132 -14.26 35.62 -9.36
CA VAL A 1132 -14.74 34.24 -9.18
C VAL A 1132 -13.61 33.27 -9.53
N LEU A 1133 -13.20 32.45 -8.58
CA LEU A 1133 -12.28 31.33 -8.75
C LEU A 1133 -13.07 30.03 -8.70
N ALA A 1134 -13.19 29.32 -9.81
CA ALA A 1134 -14.06 28.14 -9.86
C ALA A 1134 -13.48 27.01 -10.72
N GLY A 1135 -14.00 25.80 -10.52
CA GLY A 1135 -13.87 24.74 -11.52
C GLY A 1135 -14.69 25.06 -12.78
N ASP A 1136 -14.92 24.05 -13.62
CA ASP A 1136 -15.86 24.13 -14.74
C ASP A 1136 -17.31 24.03 -14.22
N THR A 1137 -17.78 25.10 -13.55
CA THR A 1137 -19.08 25.17 -12.85
C THR A 1137 -20.03 26.21 -13.43
N ALA A 1138 -21.33 26.10 -13.16
CA ALA A 1138 -22.32 27.08 -13.60
C ALA A 1138 -21.99 28.51 -13.11
N GLU A 1139 -21.47 28.64 -11.89
CA GLU A 1139 -21.07 29.92 -11.30
C GLU A 1139 -19.94 30.59 -12.08
N ALA A 1140 -18.96 29.82 -12.57
CA ALA A 1140 -17.90 30.33 -13.44
C ALA A 1140 -18.50 30.92 -14.72
N HIS A 1141 -19.43 30.20 -15.34
CA HIS A 1141 -20.08 30.60 -16.59
C HIS A 1141 -21.04 31.78 -16.42
N ILE A 1142 -21.75 31.87 -15.29
CA ILE A 1142 -22.57 33.04 -14.93
C ILE A 1142 -21.67 34.27 -14.78
N ALA A 1143 -20.57 34.14 -14.04
CA ALA A 1143 -19.62 35.22 -13.84
C ALA A 1143 -19.02 35.70 -15.16
N GLY A 1144 -18.64 34.77 -16.04
CA GLY A 1144 -18.19 35.07 -17.40
C GLY A 1144 -19.27 35.78 -18.23
N ALA A 1145 -20.52 35.33 -18.16
CA ALA A 1145 -21.65 35.93 -18.89
C ALA A 1145 -22.03 37.34 -18.39
N LEU A 1146 -21.80 37.62 -17.11
CA LEU A 1146 -21.94 38.94 -16.47
C LEU A 1146 -20.73 39.87 -16.73
N GLY A 1147 -19.66 39.38 -17.35
CA GLY A 1147 -18.44 40.17 -17.57
C GLY A 1147 -17.60 40.38 -16.31
N LYS A 1148 -17.77 39.54 -15.29
CA LYS A 1148 -16.91 39.55 -14.09
C LYS A 1148 -15.56 38.92 -14.42
N THR A 1149 -14.53 39.28 -13.66
CA THR A 1149 -13.23 38.59 -13.71
C THR A 1149 -13.40 37.17 -13.19
N VAL A 1150 -12.93 36.17 -13.96
CA VAL A 1150 -13.08 34.76 -13.59
C VAL A 1150 -11.76 34.02 -13.79
N TRP A 1151 -11.34 33.26 -12.80
CA TRP A 1151 -10.25 32.30 -12.92
C TRP A 1151 -10.83 30.90 -12.83
N VAL A 1152 -10.55 30.09 -13.85
CA VAL A 1152 -11.05 28.73 -13.95
C VAL A 1152 -9.92 27.75 -13.72
N MET A 1153 -10.12 26.84 -12.78
CA MET A 1153 -9.21 25.75 -12.45
C MET A 1153 -9.66 24.47 -13.13
N LEU A 1154 -8.81 23.86 -13.96
CA LEU A 1154 -9.18 22.72 -14.80
C LEU A 1154 -8.26 21.50 -14.59
N PRO A 1155 -8.82 20.28 -14.54
CA PRO A 1155 -8.02 19.07 -14.67
C PRO A 1155 -7.42 18.93 -16.08
N LEU A 1156 -6.46 18.01 -16.25
CA LEU A 1156 -5.90 17.68 -17.57
C LEU A 1156 -6.97 17.18 -18.53
N GLY A 1157 -7.79 16.22 -18.07
CA GLY A 1157 -8.97 15.71 -18.75
C GLY A 1157 -10.16 16.67 -18.64
N ASN A 1158 -10.04 17.85 -19.23
CA ASN A 1158 -11.10 18.87 -19.23
C ASN A 1158 -12.08 18.73 -20.42
N ASP A 1159 -13.20 19.45 -20.28
CA ASP A 1159 -14.32 19.47 -21.21
C ASP A 1159 -14.00 20.15 -22.56
N TRP A 1160 -14.81 19.90 -23.59
CA TRP A 1160 -14.57 20.35 -24.98
C TRP A 1160 -14.47 21.87 -25.15
N ARG A 1161 -15.02 22.63 -24.20
CA ARG A 1161 -15.02 24.10 -24.17
C ARG A 1161 -13.63 24.69 -24.04
N TRP A 1162 -12.72 23.93 -23.46
CA TRP A 1162 -11.40 24.36 -23.08
C TRP A 1162 -10.39 23.85 -24.11
N VAL A 1163 -9.90 24.76 -24.96
CA VAL A 1163 -8.86 24.44 -25.94
C VAL A 1163 -7.56 24.11 -25.22
N ASP A 1164 -6.89 23.02 -25.60
CA ASP A 1164 -5.64 22.60 -24.98
C ASP A 1164 -4.50 23.57 -25.32
N GLY A 1165 -3.60 23.80 -24.36
CA GLY A 1165 -2.44 24.70 -24.52
C GLY A 1165 -2.74 26.20 -24.42
N ARG A 1166 -3.95 26.59 -24.00
CA ARG A 1166 -4.33 27.99 -23.72
C ARG A 1166 -4.56 28.25 -22.24
N ASP A 1167 -4.20 29.46 -21.81
CA ASP A 1167 -4.44 30.00 -20.46
C ASP A 1167 -5.59 31.02 -20.44
N ASP A 1168 -6.30 31.19 -21.55
CA ASP A 1168 -7.48 32.04 -21.71
C ASP A 1168 -8.68 31.22 -22.24
N SER A 1169 -9.88 31.80 -22.18
CA SER A 1169 -11.09 31.20 -22.75
C SER A 1169 -11.35 31.72 -24.15
N VAL A 1170 -11.69 30.82 -25.08
CA VAL A 1170 -12.21 31.21 -26.41
C VAL A 1170 -13.68 31.65 -26.35
N TRP A 1171 -14.31 31.55 -25.17
CA TRP A 1171 -15.71 31.89 -24.95
C TRP A 1171 -15.90 33.12 -24.06
N TYR A 1172 -14.99 33.43 -23.15
CA TYR A 1172 -15.16 34.56 -22.22
C TYR A 1172 -13.88 35.40 -22.15
N PRO A 1173 -13.93 36.70 -22.44
CA PRO A 1173 -12.74 37.54 -22.50
C PRO A 1173 -12.16 37.85 -21.11
N THR A 1174 -12.96 37.67 -20.06
CA THR A 1174 -12.58 37.91 -18.67
C THR A 1174 -12.08 36.66 -17.94
N MET A 1175 -12.02 35.51 -18.64
CA MET A 1175 -11.61 34.23 -18.07
C MET A 1175 -10.12 33.94 -18.27
N ARG A 1176 -9.44 33.58 -17.18
CA ARG A 1176 -8.09 33.00 -17.18
C ARG A 1176 -8.15 31.56 -16.69
N VAL A 1177 -7.35 30.68 -17.29
CA VAL A 1177 -7.33 29.24 -17.02
C VAL A 1177 -6.06 28.84 -16.28
N PHE A 1178 -6.22 28.01 -15.23
CA PHE A 1178 -5.15 27.41 -14.45
C PHE A 1178 -5.32 25.88 -14.48
N ARG A 1179 -4.33 25.17 -15.02
CA ARG A 1179 -4.44 23.71 -15.24
C ARG A 1179 -3.67 22.92 -14.21
N GLN A 1180 -4.25 21.78 -13.83
CA GLN A 1180 -3.58 20.70 -13.10
C GLN A 1180 -2.29 20.28 -13.82
N SER A 1181 -1.26 19.95 -13.04
CA SER A 1181 0.02 19.45 -13.56
C SER A 1181 -0.14 18.07 -14.21
N GLN A 1182 0.76 17.71 -15.14
CA GLN A 1182 0.77 16.41 -15.83
C GLN A 1182 0.84 15.19 -14.91
N ASP A 1183 1.37 15.36 -13.70
CA ASP A 1183 1.46 14.35 -12.64
C ASP A 1183 0.15 14.18 -11.85
N GLY A 1184 -0.91 14.93 -12.21
CA GLY A 1184 -2.21 14.90 -11.52
C GLY A 1184 -2.26 15.76 -10.25
N THR A 1185 -1.22 16.52 -9.92
CA THR A 1185 -1.22 17.39 -8.73
C THR A 1185 -1.80 18.78 -9.01
N TRP A 1186 -2.37 19.40 -7.98
CA TRP A 1186 -2.91 20.76 -8.01
C TRP A 1186 -1.96 21.82 -7.45
N ASP A 1187 -0.81 21.42 -6.89
CA ASP A 1187 0.07 22.33 -6.15
C ASP A 1187 0.57 23.49 -7.02
N ARG A 1188 1.07 23.20 -8.23
CA ARG A 1188 1.51 24.24 -9.16
C ARG A 1188 0.37 25.15 -9.62
N ALA A 1189 -0.83 24.61 -9.80
CA ALA A 1189 -2.00 25.40 -10.17
C ALA A 1189 -2.39 26.37 -9.05
N ILE A 1190 -2.46 25.88 -7.81
CA ILE A 1190 -2.77 26.68 -6.62
C ILE A 1190 -1.69 27.73 -6.36
N GLN A 1191 -0.42 27.40 -6.53
CA GLN A 1191 0.68 28.36 -6.39
C GLN A 1191 0.50 29.54 -7.36
N ARG A 1192 0.27 29.25 -8.66
CA ARG A 1192 0.03 30.28 -9.68
C ARG A 1192 -1.22 31.13 -9.39
N VAL A 1193 -2.27 30.51 -8.83
CA VAL A 1193 -3.47 31.22 -8.38
C VAL A 1193 -3.13 32.13 -7.20
N SER A 1194 -2.39 31.65 -6.20
CA SER A 1194 -1.99 32.43 -5.02
C SER A 1194 -1.14 33.65 -5.39
N GLU A 1195 -0.15 33.47 -6.28
CA GLU A 1195 0.69 34.57 -6.79
C GLU A 1195 -0.16 35.63 -7.52
N ALA A 1196 -1.12 35.18 -8.33
CA ALA A 1196 -2.03 36.08 -9.02
C ALA A 1196 -2.99 36.79 -8.07
N LEU A 1197 -3.51 36.11 -7.03
CA LEU A 1197 -4.37 36.71 -6.00
C LEU A 1197 -3.63 37.80 -5.24
N ALA A 1198 -2.40 37.53 -4.80
CA ALA A 1198 -1.57 38.50 -4.09
C ALA A 1198 -1.35 39.77 -4.94
N ALA A 1199 -1.04 39.61 -6.23
CA ALA A 1199 -0.90 40.74 -7.16
C ALA A 1199 -2.21 41.53 -7.31
N MET A 1200 -3.36 40.85 -7.40
CA MET A 1200 -4.67 41.51 -7.51
C MET A 1200 -5.06 42.23 -6.22
N ALA A 1201 -4.77 41.64 -5.06
CA ALA A 1201 -5.01 42.25 -3.74
C ALA A 1201 -4.14 43.50 -3.55
N ALA A 1202 -2.86 43.44 -3.90
CA ALA A 1202 -1.97 44.60 -3.88
C ALA A 1202 -2.47 45.73 -4.79
N GLY A 1203 -2.94 45.41 -6.00
CA GLY A 1203 -3.54 46.39 -6.91
C GLY A 1203 -4.83 47.03 -6.37
N LYS A 1204 -5.66 46.28 -5.61
CA LYS A 1204 -6.87 46.81 -4.97
C LYS A 1204 -6.51 47.77 -3.83
N LEU A 1205 -5.49 47.47 -3.04
CA LEU A 1205 -4.97 48.35 -1.99
C LEU A 1205 -4.33 49.62 -2.57
N GLY A 1206 -3.52 49.50 -3.61
CA GLY A 1206 -2.85 50.64 -4.26
C GLY A 1206 -3.77 51.59 -5.02
N ARG A 1207 -5.00 51.19 -5.38
CA ARG A 1207 -6.03 52.10 -5.92
C ARG A 1207 -6.77 52.88 -4.82
N ARG A 1208 -6.57 52.53 -3.54
CA ARG A 1208 -7.20 53.18 -2.38
C ARG A 1208 -6.29 54.19 -1.68
N SER A 1209 -4.98 53.96 -1.72
CA SER A 1209 -3.94 54.94 -1.38
C SER A 1209 -3.82 56.00 -2.45
#